data_AF-A0A8J3KSI2-F1
#
_entry.id   AF-A0A8J3KSI2-F1
#
_cell.length_a   1.000
_cell.length_b   1.000
_cell.length_c   1.000
_cell.angle_alpha   90.00
_cell.angle_beta   90.00
_cell.angle_gamma   90.00
#
_symmetry.space_group_name_H-M   'P 1'
#
loop_
_entity.id
_entity.type
_entity.pdbx_description
1 polymer ?
#
loop_
_entity_poly.entity_id
_entity_poly.type
_entity_poly.pdbx_seq_one_letter_code
_entity_poly.pdbx_strand_id
1 'polypeptide(L)'
;MIPVPNLDDRRFDDLVAEARDRVRRSCPDWTDLSVHDPGVALIEAFAYLTEVMLYRLNRLPEKAYLEFLNLLGVSRRPPAAAWAELTFTRTGAETGRIAIPAGTRVAAARGADPQPVLFTTTVPAVIAEGETETRVRAYHCELVDGELLGLGTGLPGLVLRADRAPLANTGEPLEVLLGVQATGPVTGAAREHDGRTFEIWQRVETFAGLGPADRAYLLDPAAGTVTFAPALDGGTVPGAVPAAHREIRLWYRVGGGASGNVAANTLTALRDQIPGVRVTNAEAARGGRDIEQVDAAARRGPYELFSLHRAVTARDFELLATAGSPAVARARAFTRASMWSFARPGEVEVTLVPYVPEAARPGWRLPVAALAERQLDEVRLHTQADLDRRRALGTSVTTTWARYKSVAVKGRVVVGRQEDVDAVRRRIHDRLHQTISPLPAPATVEGWSFGEPLRASNVYRILEQAEPGVRYVDDVRFVLEHAPSRDVSSIAADGYQPGTWYAGGGEQVFRSTNDGEGWELVTVFPGEVVRQVVPAPVSDRPGVVARPGAVAVVTNSDEGGSCVHVSADLGETWRKLTEIDAVVLEAAWIDREESVSLLLATDVGLYEMSLLDGAVPLQIIVDSKDQDRGFNSVRTFVSERGVWGVALAAETTYGVYLSTAGGRQGTFAHVGLNGVDTRALSVQLDGPDTILWVGTGTTDPRKPGKGCYRARLFEADVRWQEMSAGWTGGTCWGLDFVDGTAYAASQSGGVLQLDTTAATPQWESPSVNCGLPLRDRTRFEPVRTIAGGSHVFAGGNRGTHVLAAPGRWRSAADTELRQLVTIPPTWLLVSGEHDIEVVTEDAP
;
A
#
# COMPACT_ATOMS: atom_id res chain seq x y z
N MET A 1 22.15 -2.11 21.60
CA MET A 1 23.23 -1.18 21.23
C MET A 1 24.14 -1.01 22.42
N ILE A 2 25.45 -1.05 22.21
CA ILE A 2 26.41 -0.69 23.27
C ILE A 2 26.31 0.84 23.41
N PRO A 3 26.04 1.40 24.60
CA PRO A 3 25.96 2.84 24.78
C PRO A 3 27.29 3.50 24.43
N VAL A 4 27.24 4.69 23.80
CA VAL A 4 28.45 5.48 23.55
C VAL A 4 29.04 5.84 24.91
N PRO A 5 30.28 5.43 25.22
CA PRO A 5 30.85 5.66 26.53
C PRO A 5 31.08 7.16 26.73
N ASN A 6 30.65 7.68 27.87
CA ASN A 6 31.17 8.93 28.39
C ASN A 6 32.62 8.65 28.83
N LEU A 7 33.61 9.21 28.13
CA LEU A 7 35.02 8.86 28.33
C LEU A 7 35.53 9.38 29.69
N ASP A 8 34.98 10.50 30.16
CA ASP A 8 35.23 11.08 31.48
C ASP A 8 34.01 11.90 31.93
N ASP A 9 33.40 11.53 33.06
CA ASP A 9 32.17 12.10 33.60
C ASP A 9 32.38 13.15 34.70
N ARG A 10 33.64 13.47 35.03
CA ARG A 10 33.98 14.48 36.03
C ARG A 10 33.51 15.87 35.60
N ARG A 11 32.86 16.58 36.52
CA ARG A 11 32.42 17.97 36.36
C ARG A 11 33.32 18.92 37.15
N PHE A 12 33.14 20.22 36.94
CA PHE A 12 33.88 21.27 37.64
C PHE A 12 34.05 21.00 39.16
N ASP A 13 32.94 20.70 39.85
CA ASP A 13 32.96 20.46 41.30
C ASP A 13 33.81 19.25 41.70
N ASP A 14 33.77 18.19 40.89
CA ASP A 14 34.54 16.96 41.11
C ASP A 14 36.05 17.24 40.96
N LEU A 15 36.41 18.03 39.94
CA LEU A 15 37.79 18.43 39.66
C LEU A 15 38.35 19.37 40.73
N VAL A 16 37.55 20.32 41.21
CA VAL A 16 37.94 21.22 42.31
C VAL A 16 38.10 20.45 43.62
N ALA A 17 37.19 19.52 43.91
CA ALA A 17 37.27 18.67 45.09
C ALA A 17 38.53 17.79 45.07
N GLU A 18 38.81 17.12 43.94
CA GLU A 18 40.00 16.29 43.76
C GLU A 18 41.30 17.10 43.92
N ALA A 19 41.34 18.30 43.33
CA ALA A 19 42.49 19.19 43.43
C ALA A 19 42.72 19.66 44.87
N ARG A 20 41.68 20.06 45.61
CA ARG A 20 41.77 20.45 47.02
C ARG A 20 42.28 19.29 47.89
N ASP A 21 41.80 18.08 47.66
CA ASP A 21 42.26 16.89 48.38
C ASP A 21 43.71 16.52 48.05
N ARG A 22 44.19 16.84 46.85
CA ARG A 22 45.58 16.66 46.47
C ARG A 22 46.48 17.69 47.15
N VAL A 23 46.06 18.96 47.19
CA VAL A 23 46.79 20.04 47.90
C VAL A 23 46.95 19.71 49.38
N ARG A 24 45.88 19.27 50.07
CA ARG A 24 45.95 18.87 51.49
C ARG A 24 46.98 17.79 51.79
N ARG A 25 47.21 16.87 50.84
CA ARG A 25 48.15 15.75 50.99
C ARG A 25 49.58 16.12 50.61
N SER A 26 49.76 16.95 49.59
CA SER A 26 51.07 17.25 49.00
C SER A 26 51.69 18.56 49.50
N CYS A 27 50.88 19.48 50.01
CA CYS A 27 51.30 20.81 50.45
C CYS A 27 50.66 21.15 51.80
N PRO A 28 51.03 20.46 52.89
CA PRO A 28 50.41 20.65 54.21
C PRO A 28 50.60 22.07 54.78
N ASP A 29 51.59 22.83 54.30
CA ASP A 29 51.82 24.22 54.68
C ASP A 29 50.79 25.20 54.06
N TRP A 30 50.05 24.78 53.02
CA TRP A 30 48.97 25.56 52.42
C TRP A 30 47.66 25.29 53.17
N THR A 31 47.34 26.18 54.11
CA THR A 31 46.27 25.97 55.11
C THR A 31 44.94 26.63 54.78
N ASP A 32 44.94 27.74 54.03
CA ASP A 32 43.70 28.39 53.56
C ASP A 32 43.27 27.80 52.22
N LEU A 33 42.10 27.17 52.17
CA LEU A 33 41.48 26.63 50.96
C LEU A 33 40.07 27.22 50.76
N SER A 34 39.85 28.43 51.27
CA SER A 34 38.59 29.16 51.10
C SER A 34 38.47 29.78 49.70
N VAL A 35 37.25 30.23 49.37
CA VAL A 35 36.98 30.93 48.09
C VAL A 35 37.72 32.27 47.94
N HIS A 36 38.34 32.78 49.01
CA HIS A 36 39.10 34.02 48.99
C HIS A 36 40.60 33.82 48.73
N ASP A 37 41.07 32.57 48.73
CA ASP A 37 42.45 32.25 48.44
C ASP A 37 42.74 32.35 46.93
N PRO A 38 43.70 33.18 46.49
CA PRO A 38 44.09 33.25 45.07
C PRO A 38 44.57 31.91 44.50
N GLY A 39 45.12 31.01 45.32
CA GLY A 39 45.51 29.68 44.88
C GLY A 39 44.30 28.79 44.58
N VAL A 40 43.21 28.91 45.34
CA VAL A 40 41.94 28.24 45.05
C VAL A 40 41.29 28.80 43.79
N ALA A 41 41.38 30.11 43.54
CA ALA A 41 40.90 30.71 42.29
C ALA A 41 41.64 30.15 41.06
N LEU A 42 42.95 29.86 41.17
CA LEU A 42 43.69 29.16 40.12
C LEU A 42 43.22 27.71 39.96
N ILE A 43 42.98 26.98 41.05
CA ILE A 43 42.43 25.62 41.01
C ILE A 43 41.09 25.60 40.26
N GLU A 44 40.20 26.53 40.58
CA GLU A 44 38.90 26.68 39.92
C GLU A 44 39.07 27.02 38.43
N ALA A 45 39.98 27.94 38.09
CA ALA A 45 40.28 28.26 36.69
C ALA A 45 40.80 27.03 35.91
N PHE A 46 41.71 26.24 36.48
CA PHE A 46 42.22 25.02 35.86
C PHE A 46 41.17 23.90 35.79
N ALA A 47 40.30 23.78 36.79
CA ALA A 47 39.17 22.85 36.78
C ALA A 47 38.20 23.19 35.64
N TYR A 48 37.87 24.47 35.45
CA TYR A 48 37.04 24.93 34.33
C TYR A 48 37.67 24.64 32.97
N LEU A 49 38.97 24.95 32.79
CA LEU A 49 39.68 24.64 31.54
C LEU A 49 39.70 23.13 31.27
N THR A 50 39.87 22.32 32.31
CA THR A 50 39.86 20.86 32.23
C THR A 50 38.47 20.34 31.85
N GLU A 51 37.39 20.84 32.46
CA GLU A 51 36.02 20.47 32.10
C GLU A 51 35.69 20.79 30.63
N VAL A 52 36.16 21.94 30.11
CA VAL A 52 36.04 22.27 28.68
C VAL A 52 36.81 21.26 27.80
N MET A 53 37.96 20.78 28.25
CA MET A 53 38.71 19.73 27.56
C MET A 53 37.98 18.38 27.63
N LEU A 54 37.40 18.01 28.77
CA LEU A 54 36.61 16.78 28.93
C LEU A 54 35.37 16.81 28.03
N TYR A 55 34.68 17.95 27.94
CA TYR A 55 33.59 18.15 26.99
C TYR A 55 34.02 17.86 25.54
N ARG A 56 35.20 18.35 25.12
CA ARG A 56 35.74 18.06 23.78
C ARG A 56 36.13 16.60 23.59
N LEU A 57 36.71 15.97 24.62
CA LEU A 57 37.09 14.56 24.61
C LEU A 57 35.85 13.67 24.46
N ASN A 58 34.76 13.98 25.15
CA ASN A 58 33.50 13.24 25.08
C ASN A 58 32.78 13.36 23.73
N ARG A 59 33.21 14.28 22.85
CA ARG A 59 32.77 14.34 21.44
C ARG A 59 33.62 13.50 20.49
N LEU A 60 34.77 12.98 20.93
CA LEU A 60 35.64 12.13 20.13
C LEU A 60 34.93 10.85 19.65
N PRO A 61 34.13 10.13 20.46
CA PRO A 61 33.43 8.93 19.99
C PRO A 61 32.48 9.22 18.82
N GLU A 62 31.74 10.32 18.87
CA GLU A 62 30.83 10.75 17.79
C GLU A 62 31.60 11.11 16.52
N LYS A 63 32.69 11.88 16.64
CA LYS A 63 33.55 12.22 15.50
C LYS A 63 34.18 10.96 14.88
N ALA A 64 34.72 10.08 15.71
CA ALA A 64 35.31 8.82 15.26
C ALA A 64 34.27 7.93 14.57
N TYR A 65 33.05 7.88 15.09
CA TYR A 65 31.95 7.16 14.46
C TYR A 65 31.64 7.68 13.05
N LEU A 66 31.55 8.99 12.85
CA LEU A 66 31.37 9.58 11.52
C LEU A 66 32.54 9.27 10.58
N GLU A 67 33.79 9.35 11.06
CA GLU A 67 34.96 9.00 10.25
C GLU A 67 35.01 7.51 9.88
N PHE A 68 34.57 6.61 10.77
CA PHE A 68 34.42 5.20 10.43
C PHE A 68 33.36 4.99 9.34
N LEU A 69 32.23 5.69 9.41
CA LEU A 69 31.21 5.63 8.35
C LEU A 69 31.76 6.14 7.01
N ASN A 70 32.51 7.25 7.00
CA ASN A 70 33.19 7.76 5.81
C ASN A 70 34.18 6.72 5.24
N LEU A 71 34.99 6.11 6.11
CA LEU A 71 35.97 5.07 5.72
C LEU A 71 35.28 3.83 5.13
N LEU A 72 34.06 3.55 5.58
CA LEU A 72 33.23 2.46 5.11
C LEU A 72 32.40 2.83 3.86
N GLY A 73 32.59 4.03 3.30
CA GLY A 73 31.96 4.47 2.05
C GLY A 73 30.54 5.00 2.20
N VAL A 74 30.05 5.23 3.42
CA VAL A 74 28.73 5.82 3.66
C VAL A 74 28.79 7.31 3.31
N SER A 75 28.03 7.71 2.30
CA SER A 75 27.88 9.10 1.88
C SER A 75 26.45 9.58 2.13
N ARG A 76 26.25 10.90 2.21
CA ARG A 76 24.90 11.48 2.33
C ARG A 76 24.16 11.34 1.00
N ARG A 77 22.86 11.02 1.04
CA ARG A 77 22.06 11.03 -0.19
C ARG A 77 22.02 12.47 -0.76
N PRO A 78 22.34 12.68 -2.05
CA PRO A 78 22.32 14.00 -2.68
C PRO A 78 20.90 14.59 -2.70
N PRO A 79 20.76 15.92 -2.89
CA PRO A 79 19.46 16.53 -3.11
C PRO A 79 18.83 15.99 -4.38
N ALA A 80 17.50 15.85 -4.40
CA ALA A 80 16.73 15.50 -5.59
C ALA A 80 16.09 16.75 -6.20
N ALA A 81 16.13 16.87 -7.53
CA ALA A 81 15.50 17.95 -8.27
C ALA A 81 14.01 17.67 -8.49
N ALA A 82 13.16 18.66 -8.20
CA ALA A 82 11.76 18.59 -8.58
C ALA A 82 11.64 18.64 -10.11
N TRP A 83 10.67 17.94 -10.68
CA TRP A 83 10.37 17.98 -12.11
C TRP A 83 8.93 18.43 -12.34
N ALA A 84 8.70 19.04 -13.51
CA ALA A 84 7.39 19.43 -14.00
C ALA A 84 7.30 19.19 -15.51
N GLU A 85 6.11 18.82 -15.99
CA GLU A 85 5.79 18.89 -17.42
C GLU A 85 5.34 20.31 -17.75
N LEU A 86 6.18 21.03 -18.50
CA LEU A 86 5.90 22.38 -18.94
C LEU A 86 5.14 22.32 -20.26
N THR A 87 4.01 23.02 -20.32
CA THR A 87 3.22 23.22 -21.54
C THR A 87 3.57 24.58 -22.12
N PHE A 88 4.16 24.57 -23.31
CA PHE A 88 4.46 25.76 -24.09
C PHE A 88 3.34 25.97 -25.11
N THR A 89 2.63 27.09 -25.02
CA THR A 89 1.47 27.41 -25.88
C THR A 89 1.78 28.60 -26.77
N ARG A 90 1.39 28.52 -28.03
CA ARG A 90 1.44 29.63 -28.99
C ARG A 90 0.48 30.76 -28.60
N THR A 91 0.90 32.01 -28.75
CA THR A 91 0.12 33.20 -28.37
C THR A 91 -0.30 34.09 -29.55
N GLY A 92 0.14 33.77 -30.78
CA GLY A 92 -0.18 34.52 -32.01
C GLY A 92 -0.83 33.65 -33.10
N ALA A 93 -1.27 34.30 -34.18
CA ALA A 93 -1.93 33.67 -35.33
C ALA A 93 -0.95 33.03 -36.34
N GLU A 94 0.35 33.23 -36.18
CA GLU A 94 1.37 32.61 -37.01
C GLU A 94 1.38 31.10 -36.79
N THR A 95 1.36 30.30 -37.86
CA THR A 95 1.33 28.83 -37.76
C THR A 95 2.69 28.18 -37.87
N GLY A 96 3.76 28.96 -38.11
CA GLY A 96 5.12 28.44 -38.34
C GLY A 96 5.71 27.68 -37.15
N ARG A 97 6.67 26.79 -37.43
CA ARG A 97 7.38 25.98 -36.44
C ARG A 97 8.10 26.85 -35.39
N ILE A 98 7.91 26.57 -34.10
CA ILE A 98 8.64 27.24 -33.01
C ILE A 98 9.52 26.22 -32.28
N ALA A 99 10.82 26.48 -32.16
CA ALA A 99 11.76 25.64 -31.44
C ALA A 99 11.89 26.09 -29.98
N ILE A 100 11.89 25.11 -29.07
CA ILE A 100 12.18 25.28 -27.64
C ILE A 100 13.50 24.57 -27.37
N PRO A 101 14.61 25.30 -27.23
CA PRO A 101 15.91 24.70 -26.96
C PRO A 101 15.93 23.91 -25.65
N ALA A 102 16.77 22.87 -25.58
CA ALA A 102 17.19 22.34 -24.29
C ALA A 102 17.91 23.44 -23.51
N GLY A 103 17.78 23.46 -22.18
CA GLY A 103 18.33 24.51 -21.34
C GLY A 103 17.43 25.74 -21.18
N THR A 104 16.23 25.75 -21.75
CA THR A 104 15.27 26.86 -21.60
C THR A 104 14.85 26.99 -20.14
N ARG A 105 15.01 28.18 -19.57
CA ARG A 105 14.73 28.46 -18.15
C ARG A 105 13.35 29.09 -17.94
N VAL A 106 12.59 28.52 -17.01
CA VAL A 106 11.24 28.95 -16.62
C VAL A 106 11.20 29.14 -15.11
N ALA A 107 10.67 30.28 -14.66
CA ALA A 107 10.58 30.61 -13.24
C ALA A 107 9.12 30.62 -12.76
N ALA A 108 8.95 30.39 -11.46
CA ALA A 108 7.72 30.71 -10.77
C ALA A 108 7.43 32.22 -10.86
N ALA A 109 6.16 32.61 -11.00
CA ALA A 109 5.75 34.01 -10.86
C ALA A 109 6.16 34.54 -9.47
N ARG A 110 6.59 35.81 -9.39
CA ARG A 110 7.14 36.40 -8.14
C ARG A 110 6.14 36.29 -6.97
N GLY A 111 6.46 35.42 -6.00
CA GLY A 111 6.00 35.50 -4.61
C GLY A 111 7.07 36.15 -3.72
N ALA A 112 6.79 36.30 -2.42
CA ALA A 112 7.63 37.00 -1.43
C ALA A 112 9.02 36.37 -1.13
N ASP A 113 9.43 35.35 -1.89
CA ASP A 113 10.67 34.61 -1.67
C ASP A 113 11.87 35.29 -2.37
N PRO A 114 12.99 35.58 -1.68
CA PRO A 114 14.14 36.27 -2.24
C PRO A 114 14.89 35.52 -3.36
N GLN A 115 14.70 34.20 -3.53
CA GLN A 115 15.30 33.44 -4.63
C GLN A 115 14.22 32.86 -5.58
N PRO A 116 14.29 33.14 -6.90
CA PRO A 116 13.30 32.62 -7.84
C PRO A 116 13.48 31.12 -8.06
N VAL A 117 12.44 30.33 -7.79
CA VAL A 117 12.39 28.91 -8.16
C VAL A 117 12.47 28.80 -9.69
N LEU A 118 13.53 28.13 -10.18
CA LEU A 118 13.90 28.06 -11.58
C LEU A 118 13.88 26.61 -12.08
N PHE A 119 13.25 26.37 -13.22
CA PHE A 119 13.20 25.10 -13.92
C PHE A 119 13.91 25.20 -15.26
N THR A 120 14.63 24.15 -15.64
CA THR A 120 15.38 24.09 -16.90
C THR A 120 14.92 22.90 -17.73
N THR A 121 14.60 23.10 -19.01
CA THR A 121 14.24 21.99 -19.93
C THR A 121 15.46 21.11 -20.19
N THR A 122 15.28 19.79 -20.14
CA THR A 122 16.41 18.83 -20.31
C THR A 122 16.58 18.35 -21.74
N VAL A 123 15.51 18.39 -22.53
CA VAL A 123 15.49 18.01 -23.94
C VAL A 123 14.91 19.14 -24.79
N PRO A 124 15.30 19.27 -26.06
CA PRO A 124 14.67 20.22 -26.95
C PRO A 124 13.25 19.77 -27.28
N ALA A 125 12.35 20.73 -27.51
CA ALA A 125 10.98 20.48 -27.96
C ALA A 125 10.61 21.43 -29.10
N VAL A 126 9.53 21.13 -29.81
CA VAL A 126 9.09 21.91 -30.96
C VAL A 126 7.57 22.00 -30.95
N ILE A 127 7.03 23.21 -31.08
CA ILE A 127 5.65 23.40 -31.51
C ILE A 127 5.67 23.26 -33.03
N ALA A 128 5.14 22.14 -33.52
CA ALA A 128 5.07 21.85 -34.95
C ALA A 128 4.21 22.88 -35.70
N GLU A 129 4.34 22.92 -37.02
CA GLU A 129 3.52 23.80 -37.86
C GLU A 129 2.04 23.41 -37.71
N GLY A 130 1.17 24.40 -37.47
CA GLY A 130 -0.25 24.18 -37.23
C GLY A 130 -0.64 23.73 -35.81
N GLU A 131 0.33 23.28 -34.99
CA GLU A 131 0.08 22.93 -33.60
C GLU A 131 0.03 24.16 -32.68
N THR A 132 -0.77 24.06 -31.62
CA THR A 132 -0.99 25.15 -30.65
C THR A 132 -0.12 25.03 -29.41
N GLU A 133 0.29 23.82 -29.03
CA GLU A 133 1.12 23.59 -27.85
C GLU A 133 2.09 22.42 -28.02
N THR A 134 3.11 22.37 -27.17
CA THR A 134 3.94 21.19 -26.95
C THR A 134 4.27 21.07 -25.47
N ARG A 135 4.54 19.85 -25.02
CA ARG A 135 4.93 19.56 -23.65
C ARG A 135 6.38 19.12 -23.57
N VAL A 136 7.07 19.54 -22.52
CA VAL A 136 8.47 19.17 -22.30
C VAL A 136 8.77 19.10 -20.81
N ARG A 137 9.51 18.08 -20.40
CA ARG A 137 9.92 17.88 -19.02
C ARG A 137 11.03 18.89 -18.65
N ALA A 138 10.88 19.51 -17.49
CA ALA A 138 11.87 20.43 -16.94
C ALA A 138 12.15 20.09 -15.47
N TYR A 139 13.35 20.43 -15.00
CA TYR A 139 13.81 20.12 -13.66
C TYR A 139 14.26 21.37 -12.91
N HIS A 140 14.01 21.43 -11.60
CA HIS A 140 14.54 22.42 -10.69
C HIS A 140 16.03 22.17 -10.43
N CYS A 141 16.85 22.46 -11.43
CA CYS A 141 18.29 22.33 -11.36
C CYS A 141 18.95 23.21 -12.41
N GLU A 142 20.22 23.50 -12.19
CA GLU A 142 21.09 24.12 -13.16
C GLU A 142 22.01 23.06 -13.77
N LEU A 143 22.14 23.07 -15.11
CA LEU A 143 23.10 22.24 -15.81
C LEU A 143 24.47 22.90 -15.78
N VAL A 144 25.46 22.19 -15.25
CA VAL A 144 26.87 22.54 -15.38
C VAL A 144 27.43 21.78 -16.58
N ASP A 145 27.68 22.48 -17.68
CA ASP A 145 28.17 21.89 -18.93
C ASP A 145 29.71 21.89 -18.96
N GLY A 146 30.32 20.79 -18.50
CA GLY A 146 31.75 20.52 -18.69
C GLY A 146 32.69 21.30 -17.78
N GLU A 147 32.45 21.27 -16.47
CA GLU A 147 33.37 21.86 -15.48
C GLU A 147 34.74 21.19 -15.51
N LEU A 148 35.81 21.98 -15.52
CA LEU A 148 37.17 21.47 -15.39
C LEU A 148 37.46 21.09 -13.94
N LEU A 149 37.46 19.78 -13.65
CA LEU A 149 37.82 19.27 -12.32
C LEU A 149 39.33 19.33 -12.06
N GLY A 150 40.13 19.21 -13.13
CA GLY A 150 41.58 19.20 -13.03
C GLY A 150 42.25 18.49 -14.21
N LEU A 151 43.55 18.26 -14.05
CA LEU A 151 44.37 17.54 -15.03
C LEU A 151 44.71 16.15 -14.52
N GLY A 152 44.72 15.18 -15.42
CA GLY A 152 45.27 13.85 -15.15
C GLY A 152 46.74 13.95 -14.73
N THR A 153 47.11 13.18 -13.71
CA THR A 153 48.48 13.14 -13.19
C THR A 153 49.30 12.01 -13.83
N GLY A 154 48.64 11.07 -14.52
CA GLY A 154 49.26 9.81 -14.94
C GLY A 154 49.56 8.84 -13.79
N LEU A 155 49.16 9.17 -12.56
CA LEU A 155 49.38 8.36 -11.37
C LEU A 155 48.05 7.79 -10.84
N PRO A 156 48.03 6.56 -10.29
CA PRO A 156 46.85 5.98 -9.66
C PRO A 156 46.36 6.79 -8.45
N GLY A 157 45.08 6.62 -8.09
CA GLY A 157 44.50 7.20 -6.88
C GLY A 157 44.25 8.71 -6.95
N LEU A 158 44.15 9.28 -8.15
CA LEU A 158 43.79 10.68 -8.34
C LEU A 158 42.39 10.93 -7.74
N VAL A 159 42.27 11.97 -6.90
CA VAL A 159 41.01 12.44 -6.35
C VAL A 159 40.83 13.90 -6.76
N LEU A 160 39.69 14.20 -7.36
CA LEU A 160 39.30 15.55 -7.78
C LEU A 160 37.96 15.92 -7.15
N ARG A 161 37.67 17.21 -7.06
CA ARG A 161 36.43 17.71 -6.48
C ARG A 161 35.80 18.76 -7.38
N ALA A 162 34.49 18.66 -7.57
CA ALA A 162 33.70 19.68 -8.23
C ALA A 162 33.55 20.91 -7.33
N ASP A 163 33.65 22.09 -7.93
CA ASP A 163 33.51 23.38 -7.23
C ASP A 163 32.07 23.61 -6.75
N ARG A 164 31.09 23.02 -7.43
CA ARG A 164 29.66 23.18 -7.11
C ARG A 164 29.06 21.85 -6.63
N ALA A 165 29.24 21.57 -5.34
CA ALA A 165 28.55 20.48 -4.65
C ALA A 165 27.46 21.03 -3.72
N PRO A 166 26.38 20.28 -3.44
CA PRO A 166 26.09 18.92 -3.89
C PRO A 166 25.53 18.83 -5.32
N LEU A 167 25.75 17.69 -5.97
CA LEU A 167 25.21 17.34 -7.28
C LEU A 167 23.76 16.88 -7.11
N ALA A 168 22.86 17.38 -7.96
CA ALA A 168 21.43 17.12 -7.89
C ALA A 168 21.05 15.82 -8.61
N ASN A 169 20.22 15.00 -7.96
CA ASN A 169 19.60 13.81 -8.54
C ASN A 169 18.27 14.16 -9.24
N THR A 170 18.22 13.90 -10.53
CA THR A 170 17.08 14.01 -11.45
C THR A 170 16.39 12.68 -11.76
N GLY A 171 17.04 11.53 -11.50
CA GLY A 171 16.52 10.20 -11.85
C GLY A 171 16.60 9.87 -13.35
N GLU A 172 17.29 10.70 -14.13
CA GLU A 172 17.49 10.50 -15.58
C GLU A 172 18.72 9.62 -15.86
N PRO A 173 18.72 8.77 -16.92
CA PRO A 173 19.81 7.84 -17.22
C PRO A 173 21.20 8.48 -17.47
N LEU A 174 21.27 9.79 -17.69
CA LEU A 174 22.49 10.56 -18.00
C LEU A 174 22.66 11.76 -17.05
N GLU A 175 22.52 11.50 -15.76
CA GLU A 175 22.54 12.53 -14.71
C GLU A 175 23.92 13.17 -14.49
N VAL A 176 24.97 12.35 -14.50
CA VAL A 176 26.37 12.80 -14.36
C VAL A 176 27.23 12.07 -15.38
N LEU A 177 28.03 12.84 -16.11
CA LEU A 177 29.05 12.32 -17.03
C LEU A 177 30.40 12.86 -16.63
N LEU A 178 31.39 11.97 -16.56
CA LEU A 178 32.79 12.34 -16.45
C LEU A 178 33.51 11.99 -17.74
N GLY A 179 34.25 12.95 -18.28
CA GLY A 179 35.02 12.76 -19.49
C GLY A 179 36.49 13.08 -19.27
N VAL A 180 37.35 12.25 -19.82
CA VAL A 180 38.80 12.48 -19.88
C VAL A 180 39.18 12.83 -21.31
N GLN A 181 39.93 13.91 -21.49
CA GLN A 181 40.34 14.37 -22.81
C GLN A 181 41.06 13.26 -23.58
N ALA A 182 40.53 12.93 -24.76
CA ALA A 182 41.05 11.87 -25.59
C ALA A 182 42.41 12.23 -26.20
N THR A 183 43.25 11.22 -26.42
CA THR A 183 44.56 11.35 -27.07
C THR A 183 44.55 10.91 -28.53
N GLY A 184 43.42 10.34 -29.00
CA GLY A 184 43.23 9.80 -30.33
C GLY A 184 41.76 9.43 -30.57
N PRO A 185 41.45 8.62 -31.60
CA PRO A 185 40.09 8.20 -31.91
C PRO A 185 39.45 7.45 -30.74
N VAL A 186 38.23 7.85 -30.37
CA VAL A 186 37.45 7.21 -29.30
C VAL A 186 36.52 6.16 -29.91
N THR A 187 36.52 4.96 -29.35
CA THR A 187 35.66 3.84 -29.78
C THR A 187 34.37 3.72 -28.96
N GLY A 188 34.30 4.36 -27.79
CA GLY A 188 33.14 4.34 -26.88
C GLY A 188 32.34 5.65 -26.88
N ALA A 189 31.57 5.86 -25.80
CA ALA A 189 30.84 7.11 -25.60
C ALA A 189 31.82 8.29 -25.48
N ALA A 190 31.59 9.33 -26.28
CA ALA A 190 32.42 10.52 -26.31
C ALA A 190 31.54 11.78 -26.35
N ARG A 191 32.09 12.90 -25.88
CA ARG A 191 31.44 14.20 -25.92
C ARG A 191 32.43 15.27 -26.37
N GLU A 192 31.99 16.12 -27.30
CA GLU A 192 32.73 17.32 -27.70
C GLU A 192 32.45 18.46 -26.73
N HIS A 193 33.50 19.17 -26.31
CA HIS A 193 33.37 20.39 -25.52
C HIS A 193 34.58 21.30 -25.78
N ASP A 194 34.34 22.58 -26.03
CA ASP A 194 35.37 23.57 -26.41
C ASP A 194 36.30 23.10 -27.56
N GLY A 195 35.75 22.37 -28.54
CA GLY A 195 36.49 21.85 -29.70
C GLY A 195 37.45 20.70 -29.38
N ARG A 196 37.24 20.02 -28.25
CA ARG A 196 38.01 18.85 -27.82
C ARG A 196 37.08 17.68 -27.53
N THR A 197 37.54 16.49 -27.92
CA THR A 197 36.87 15.23 -27.64
C THR A 197 37.21 14.72 -26.24
N PHE A 198 36.19 14.44 -25.44
CA PHE A 198 36.29 13.80 -24.14
C PHE A 198 35.67 12.41 -24.20
N GLU A 199 36.44 11.41 -23.81
CA GLU A 199 35.95 10.04 -23.68
C GLU A 199 35.23 9.88 -22.35
N ILE A 200 33.99 9.40 -22.39
CA ILE A 200 33.13 9.26 -21.21
C ILE A 200 33.49 7.98 -20.46
N TRP A 201 33.87 8.14 -19.20
CA TRP A 201 34.22 7.03 -18.32
C TRP A 201 32.97 6.54 -17.58
N GLN A 202 32.98 5.28 -17.16
CA GLN A 202 31.85 4.67 -16.49
C GLN A 202 31.90 4.93 -14.98
N ARG A 203 30.79 5.41 -14.40
CA ARG A 203 30.66 5.45 -12.94
C ARG A 203 30.48 4.02 -12.42
N VAL A 204 31.24 3.67 -11.40
CA VAL A 204 31.12 2.39 -10.68
C VAL A 204 30.94 2.65 -9.19
N GLU A 205 30.46 1.64 -8.45
CA GLU A 205 30.36 1.68 -6.98
C GLU A 205 31.61 1.08 -6.31
N THR A 206 32.37 0.26 -7.06
CA THR A 206 33.64 -0.33 -6.62
C THR A 206 34.55 -0.59 -7.81
N PHE A 207 35.86 -0.52 -7.60
CA PHE A 207 36.86 -0.93 -8.58
C PHE A 207 37.10 -2.46 -8.59
N ALA A 208 36.50 -3.20 -7.65
CA ALA A 208 36.70 -4.65 -7.57
C ALA A 208 36.23 -5.36 -8.85
N GLY A 209 37.08 -6.24 -9.39
CA GLY A 209 36.80 -7.01 -10.60
C GLY A 209 37.09 -6.28 -11.92
N LEU A 210 37.53 -5.03 -11.87
CA LEU A 210 37.96 -4.28 -13.06
C LEU A 210 39.40 -4.63 -13.46
N GLY A 211 39.63 -4.67 -14.76
CA GLY A 211 40.95 -4.77 -15.37
C GLY A 211 41.61 -3.40 -15.58
N PRO A 212 42.93 -3.36 -15.84
CA PRO A 212 43.70 -2.11 -16.01
C PRO A 212 43.26 -1.23 -17.20
N ALA A 213 42.49 -1.77 -18.14
CA ALA A 213 41.96 -1.04 -19.29
C ALA A 213 40.55 -0.47 -19.04
N ASP A 214 39.89 -0.86 -17.95
CA ASP A 214 38.52 -0.45 -17.66
C ASP A 214 38.50 1.01 -17.19
N ARG A 215 37.80 1.85 -17.94
CA ARG A 215 37.72 3.31 -17.72
C ARG A 215 36.60 3.62 -16.75
N ALA A 216 36.93 3.62 -15.46
CA ALA A 216 35.96 3.75 -14.39
C ALA A 216 36.34 4.81 -13.35
N TYR A 217 35.35 5.36 -12.66
CA TYR A 217 35.52 6.28 -11.54
C TYR A 217 34.44 6.07 -10.47
N LEU A 218 34.75 6.42 -9.22
CA LEU A 218 33.78 6.57 -8.14
C LEU A 218 33.34 8.03 -8.03
N LEU A 219 32.10 8.26 -7.62
CA LEU A 219 31.55 9.60 -7.40
C LEU A 219 30.81 9.65 -6.06
N ASP A 220 31.20 10.58 -5.20
CA ASP A 220 30.36 11.06 -4.10
C ASP A 220 29.61 12.31 -4.57
N PRO A 221 28.32 12.21 -4.93
CA PRO A 221 27.55 13.36 -5.41
C PRO A 221 27.20 14.36 -4.30
N ALA A 222 27.22 13.97 -3.02
CA ALA A 222 27.00 14.91 -1.93
C ALA A 222 28.23 15.80 -1.70
N ALA A 223 29.43 15.23 -1.76
CA ALA A 223 30.68 15.98 -1.61
C ALA A 223 31.20 16.59 -2.92
N GLY A 224 30.75 16.07 -4.06
CA GLY A 224 31.28 16.36 -5.39
C GLY A 224 32.64 15.73 -5.65
N THR A 225 32.98 14.65 -4.96
CA THR A 225 34.31 14.02 -5.03
C THR A 225 34.34 12.92 -6.08
N VAL A 226 35.29 13.01 -7.00
CA VAL A 226 35.60 11.99 -8.00
C VAL A 226 36.89 11.28 -7.60
N THR A 227 36.84 9.95 -7.54
CA THR A 227 38.01 9.12 -7.21
C THR A 227 38.32 8.18 -8.37
N PHE A 228 39.58 8.12 -8.77
CA PHE A 228 40.11 7.15 -9.73
C PHE A 228 40.81 5.99 -9.01
N ALA A 229 40.95 4.85 -9.70
CA ALA A 229 41.47 3.61 -9.12
C ALA A 229 42.84 3.80 -8.44
N PRO A 230 42.99 3.43 -7.15
CA PRO A 230 44.29 3.47 -6.47
C PRO A 230 45.18 2.29 -6.89
N ALA A 231 46.48 2.38 -6.60
CA ALA A 231 47.37 1.22 -6.72
C ALA A 231 47.09 0.23 -5.58
N LEU A 232 46.95 -1.05 -5.90
CA LEU A 232 46.85 -2.14 -4.94
C LEU A 232 48.25 -2.68 -4.58
N ASP A 233 48.32 -3.48 -3.53
CA ASP A 233 49.53 -4.20 -3.15
C ASP A 233 50.06 -5.02 -4.33
N GLY A 234 51.35 -4.82 -4.66
CA GLY A 234 51.98 -5.40 -5.86
C GLY A 234 51.96 -4.50 -7.10
N GLY A 235 51.41 -3.28 -7.02
CA GLY A 235 51.48 -2.26 -8.08
C GLY A 235 50.40 -2.37 -9.16
N THR A 236 49.48 -3.33 -9.04
CA THR A 236 48.34 -3.48 -9.95
C THR A 236 47.33 -2.36 -9.71
N VAL A 237 46.78 -1.81 -10.81
CA VAL A 237 45.73 -0.78 -10.75
C VAL A 237 44.43 -1.37 -11.33
N PRO A 238 43.34 -1.45 -10.55
CA PRO A 238 42.05 -2.02 -10.98
C PRO A 238 41.23 -0.97 -11.75
N GLY A 239 41.79 -0.49 -12.85
CA GLY A 239 41.17 0.51 -13.72
C GLY A 239 42.20 1.36 -14.46
N ALA A 240 41.75 2.01 -15.53
CA ALA A 240 42.57 2.92 -16.32
C ALA A 240 42.93 4.17 -15.49
N VAL A 241 44.15 4.68 -15.70
CA VAL A 241 44.63 5.92 -15.06
C VAL A 241 44.52 7.07 -16.07
N PRO A 242 43.90 8.22 -15.71
CA PRO A 242 43.89 9.39 -16.57
C PRO A 242 45.31 9.84 -16.92
N ALA A 243 45.60 9.92 -18.21
CA ALA A 243 46.94 10.27 -18.69
C ALA A 243 47.35 11.68 -18.23
N ALA A 244 48.67 11.87 -18.04
CA ALA A 244 49.22 13.13 -17.57
C ALA A 244 48.81 14.31 -18.48
N HIS A 245 48.47 15.44 -17.87
CA HIS A 245 48.10 16.71 -18.52
C HIS A 245 46.83 16.67 -19.37
N ARG A 246 45.99 15.64 -19.23
CA ARG A 246 44.68 15.58 -19.90
C ARG A 246 43.59 16.19 -19.05
N GLU A 247 42.76 17.03 -19.66
CA GLU A 247 41.63 17.63 -18.95
C GLU A 247 40.63 16.56 -18.52
N ILE A 248 40.19 16.65 -17.28
CA ILE A 248 39.11 15.85 -16.72
C ILE A 248 37.94 16.78 -16.46
N ARG A 249 36.83 16.53 -17.14
CA ARG A 249 35.65 17.38 -17.08
C ARG A 249 34.40 16.64 -16.61
N LEU A 250 33.53 17.37 -15.92
CA LEU A 250 32.29 16.85 -15.36
C LEU A 250 31.09 17.60 -15.95
N TRP A 251 30.11 16.85 -16.45
CA TRP A 251 28.78 17.35 -16.82
C TRP A 251 27.77 16.84 -15.81
N TYR A 252 27.10 17.75 -15.13
CA TYR A 252 26.25 17.38 -14.00
C TYR A 252 25.24 18.47 -13.71
N ARG A 253 24.35 18.21 -12.76
CA ARG A 253 23.32 19.15 -12.34
C ARG A 253 23.57 19.56 -10.90
N VAL A 254 23.26 20.81 -10.59
CA VAL A 254 23.35 21.38 -9.24
C VAL A 254 22.07 22.07 -8.85
N GLY A 255 21.86 22.22 -7.55
CA GLY A 255 20.60 22.68 -7.00
C GLY A 255 19.70 21.50 -6.67
N GLY A 256 18.43 21.58 -7.09
CA GLY A 256 17.40 20.70 -6.55
C GLY A 256 16.99 21.13 -5.15
N GLY A 257 16.28 20.24 -4.45
CA GLY A 257 15.75 20.54 -3.13
C GLY A 257 14.22 20.62 -3.09
N ALA A 258 13.70 20.72 -1.87
CA ALA A 258 12.27 20.75 -1.61
C ALA A 258 11.59 22.03 -2.13
N SER A 259 12.34 23.13 -2.29
CA SER A 259 11.87 24.42 -2.84
C SER A 259 11.37 24.32 -4.28
N GLY A 260 11.81 23.30 -5.03
CA GLY A 260 11.33 23.04 -6.38
C GLY A 260 9.89 22.51 -6.44
N ASN A 261 9.30 22.05 -5.33
CA ASN A 261 7.94 21.48 -5.32
C ASN A 261 6.88 22.59 -5.34
N VAL A 262 6.66 23.20 -6.51
CA VAL A 262 5.69 24.29 -6.71
C VAL A 262 4.31 23.78 -7.16
N ALA A 263 3.27 24.54 -6.86
CA ALA A 263 1.90 24.20 -7.25
C ALA A 263 1.69 24.25 -8.77
N ALA A 264 0.57 23.68 -9.23
CA ALA A 264 0.11 23.84 -10.60
C ALA A 264 -0.02 25.33 -10.97
N ASN A 265 0.16 25.64 -12.25
CA ASN A 265 0.02 26.97 -12.85
C ASN A 265 0.92 28.07 -12.24
N THR A 266 2.04 27.67 -11.61
CA THR A 266 2.96 28.59 -10.95
C THR A 266 4.15 28.96 -11.83
N LEU A 267 4.63 28.03 -12.67
CA LEU A 267 5.77 28.18 -13.59
C LEU A 267 5.34 28.86 -14.89
N THR A 268 5.19 30.18 -14.84
CA THR A 268 4.62 30.98 -15.93
C THR A 268 5.58 31.99 -16.55
N ALA A 269 6.74 32.22 -15.93
CA ALA A 269 7.69 33.24 -16.37
C ALA A 269 8.85 32.65 -17.17
N LEU A 270 8.89 32.89 -18.49
CA LEU A 270 10.06 32.57 -19.32
C LEU A 270 11.23 33.50 -18.98
N ARG A 271 12.37 32.94 -18.58
CA ARG A 271 13.62 33.69 -18.38
C ARG A 271 14.41 33.82 -19.66
N ASP A 272 14.36 32.78 -20.49
CA ASP A 272 14.86 32.81 -21.86
C ASP A 272 13.67 33.09 -22.80
N GLN A 273 13.64 34.27 -23.42
CA GLN A 273 12.51 34.68 -24.26
C GLN A 273 12.42 33.83 -25.53
N ILE A 274 11.25 33.22 -25.72
CA ILE A 274 10.88 32.54 -26.97
C ILE A 274 9.71 33.34 -27.58
N PRO A 275 9.91 34.05 -28.70
CA PRO A 275 8.87 34.88 -29.31
C PRO A 275 7.59 34.08 -29.62
N GLY A 276 6.42 34.65 -29.33
CA GLY A 276 5.13 34.04 -29.64
C GLY A 276 4.70 32.88 -28.75
N VAL A 277 5.41 32.61 -27.65
CA VAL A 277 5.12 31.47 -26.75
C VAL A 277 4.89 31.92 -25.31
N ARG A 278 3.90 31.32 -24.65
CA ARG A 278 3.73 31.34 -23.20
C ARG A 278 4.02 29.95 -22.62
N VAL A 279 4.32 29.88 -21.33
CA VAL A 279 4.55 28.62 -20.63
C VAL A 279 3.68 28.52 -19.39
N THR A 280 3.26 27.30 -19.06
CA THR A 280 2.63 26.96 -17.78
C THR A 280 3.00 25.54 -17.38
N ASN A 281 2.79 25.18 -16.12
CA ASN A 281 2.78 23.80 -15.65
C ASN A 281 1.34 23.41 -15.27
N ALA A 282 0.69 22.51 -16.01
CA ALA A 282 -0.68 22.11 -15.70
C ALA A 282 -0.79 21.35 -14.37
N GLU A 283 0.23 20.54 -14.06
CA GLU A 283 0.36 19.81 -12.80
C GLU A 283 1.39 20.47 -11.87
N ALA A 284 1.29 20.18 -10.56
CA ALA A 284 2.29 20.60 -9.59
C ALA A 284 3.66 19.95 -9.86
N ALA A 285 4.73 20.71 -9.65
CA ALA A 285 6.08 20.16 -9.71
C ALA A 285 6.34 19.25 -8.49
N ARG A 286 7.05 18.14 -8.70
CA ARG A 286 7.20 17.08 -7.70
C ARG A 286 8.57 16.40 -7.75
N GLY A 287 8.91 15.68 -6.68
CA GLY A 287 10.16 14.90 -6.59
C GLY A 287 11.34 15.65 -5.97
N GLY A 288 11.19 16.94 -5.65
CA GLY A 288 12.24 17.74 -5.02
C GLY A 288 12.46 17.35 -3.56
N ARG A 289 13.72 17.13 -3.18
CA ARG A 289 14.11 16.80 -1.80
C ARG A 289 15.47 17.38 -1.47
N ASP A 290 15.61 17.91 -0.26
CA ASP A 290 16.89 18.42 0.20
C ASP A 290 17.90 17.29 0.42
N ILE A 291 19.18 17.68 0.49
CA ILE A 291 20.26 16.77 0.85
C ILE A 291 19.98 16.13 2.22
N GLU A 292 20.31 14.85 2.36
CA GLU A 292 20.10 14.12 3.62
C GLU A 292 20.88 14.77 4.78
N GLN A 293 20.26 14.89 5.95
CA GLN A 293 20.93 15.42 7.15
C GLN A 293 21.98 14.43 7.68
N VAL A 294 23.05 14.96 8.30
CA VAL A 294 24.18 14.13 8.79
C VAL A 294 23.71 13.06 9.77
N ASP A 295 22.83 13.41 10.72
CA ASP A 295 22.31 12.44 11.70
C ASP A 295 21.48 11.32 11.06
N ALA A 296 20.78 11.64 9.97
CA ALA A 296 20.01 10.64 9.22
C ALA A 296 20.95 9.67 8.49
N ALA A 297 22.01 10.20 7.86
CA ALA A 297 23.05 9.38 7.23
C ALA A 297 23.80 8.51 8.27
N ALA A 298 24.09 9.04 9.46
CA ALA A 298 24.74 8.31 10.54
C ALA A 298 23.88 7.13 11.05
N ARG A 299 22.56 7.31 11.14
CA ARG A 299 21.63 6.22 11.47
C ARG A 299 21.53 5.19 10.33
N ARG A 300 21.58 5.62 9.06
CA ARG A 300 21.49 4.75 7.88
C ARG A 300 22.77 3.94 7.65
N GLY A 301 23.94 4.53 7.89
CA GLY A 301 25.26 4.00 7.52
C GLY A 301 25.53 2.55 7.94
N PRO A 302 25.32 2.17 9.22
CA PRO A 302 25.47 0.78 9.64
C PRO A 302 24.64 -0.20 8.81
N TYR A 303 23.41 0.18 8.45
CA TYR A 303 22.51 -0.69 7.69
C TYR A 303 22.93 -0.85 6.22
N GLU A 304 23.50 0.19 5.62
CA GLU A 304 24.02 0.13 4.26
C GLU A 304 25.18 -0.87 4.14
N LEU A 305 26.04 -0.94 5.16
CA LEU A 305 27.15 -1.88 5.22
C LEU A 305 26.70 -3.34 5.30
N PHE A 306 25.57 -3.61 5.95
CA PHE A 306 25.03 -4.97 6.02
C PHE A 306 24.38 -5.42 4.71
N SER A 307 24.01 -4.50 3.81
CA SER A 307 23.20 -4.81 2.63
C SER A 307 24.02 -5.23 1.39
N LEU A 308 25.36 -5.08 1.38
CA LEU A 308 26.27 -5.51 0.29
C LEU A 308 25.82 -5.18 -1.15
N HIS A 309 24.96 -4.17 -1.33
CA HIS A 309 24.26 -3.87 -2.59
C HIS A 309 23.54 -5.07 -3.25
N ARG A 310 23.12 -6.06 -2.46
CA ARG A 310 22.34 -7.22 -2.94
C ARG A 310 21.06 -7.35 -2.13
N ALA A 311 19.95 -7.63 -2.81
CA ALA A 311 18.67 -7.84 -2.16
C ALA A 311 18.54 -9.33 -1.78
N VAL A 312 18.85 -9.67 -0.52
CA VAL A 312 18.79 -11.05 -0.01
C VAL A 312 17.73 -11.18 1.08
N THR A 313 17.82 -10.37 2.13
CA THR A 313 16.85 -10.33 3.22
C THR A 313 15.76 -9.30 2.94
N ALA A 314 14.60 -9.44 3.60
CA ALA A 314 13.54 -8.42 3.51
C ALA A 314 14.09 -7.00 3.83
N ARG A 315 14.98 -6.89 4.80
CA ARG A 315 15.59 -5.61 5.15
C ARG A 315 16.44 -5.03 4.02
N ASP A 316 17.15 -5.86 3.27
CA ASP A 316 17.93 -5.41 2.11
C ASP A 316 17.02 -4.83 1.03
N PHE A 317 15.90 -5.49 0.73
CA PHE A 317 14.89 -4.97 -0.20
C PHE A 317 14.34 -3.61 0.25
N GLU A 318 14.03 -3.44 1.53
CA GLU A 318 13.54 -2.17 2.09
C GLU A 318 14.58 -1.04 1.97
N LEU A 319 15.84 -1.33 2.31
CA LEU A 319 16.93 -0.36 2.26
C LEU A 319 17.23 0.06 0.81
N LEU A 320 17.32 -0.90 -0.10
CA LEU A 320 17.58 -0.65 -1.52
C LEU A 320 16.43 0.12 -2.17
N ALA A 321 15.18 -0.21 -1.85
CA ALA A 321 14.01 0.49 -2.38
C ALA A 321 13.99 1.98 -2.00
N THR A 322 14.33 2.30 -0.75
CA THR A 322 14.38 3.69 -0.26
C THR A 322 15.66 4.43 -0.66
N ALA A 323 16.76 3.71 -0.92
CA ALA A 323 18.01 4.30 -1.38
C ALA A 323 17.98 4.64 -2.88
N GLY A 324 17.37 3.77 -3.69
CA GLY A 324 17.34 3.90 -5.15
C GLY A 324 16.44 5.02 -5.65
N SER A 325 15.43 5.45 -4.89
CA SER A 325 14.53 6.53 -5.31
C SER A 325 14.22 7.53 -4.21
N PRO A 326 14.40 8.85 -4.46
CA PRO A 326 14.06 9.86 -3.49
C PRO A 326 12.55 10.01 -3.23
N ALA A 327 11.73 9.54 -4.17
CA ALA A 327 10.28 9.59 -4.11
C ALA A 327 9.67 8.51 -3.20
N VAL A 328 10.48 7.56 -2.71
CA VAL A 328 10.07 6.52 -1.76
C VAL A 328 10.54 6.90 -0.37
N ALA A 329 9.61 7.18 0.55
CA ALA A 329 9.93 7.53 1.94
C ALA A 329 10.15 6.31 2.82
N ARG A 330 9.33 5.26 2.65
CA ARG A 330 9.42 4.01 3.39
C ARG A 330 9.15 2.85 2.44
N ALA A 331 9.66 1.68 2.80
CA ALA A 331 9.34 0.44 2.11
C ALA A 331 9.18 -0.69 3.13
N ARG A 332 8.37 -1.68 2.80
CA ARG A 332 8.18 -2.91 3.56
C ARG A 332 8.30 -4.09 2.63
N ALA A 333 9.21 -5.01 2.90
CA ALA A 333 9.37 -6.21 2.09
C ALA A 333 8.93 -7.47 2.84
N PHE A 334 8.34 -8.41 2.12
CA PHE A 334 7.92 -9.70 2.64
C PHE A 334 7.88 -10.75 1.52
N THR A 335 7.90 -12.02 1.90
CA THR A 335 7.69 -13.12 0.95
C THR A 335 6.19 -13.24 0.66
N ARG A 336 5.78 -13.17 -0.60
CA ARG A 336 4.34 -13.20 -0.93
C ARG A 336 3.69 -14.49 -0.46
N ALA A 337 4.38 -15.62 -0.58
CA ALA A 337 3.91 -16.92 -0.13
C ALA A 337 3.72 -17.04 1.40
N SER A 338 4.28 -16.14 2.22
CA SER A 338 3.97 -16.11 3.67
C SER A 338 2.69 -15.36 3.98
N MET A 339 2.18 -14.56 3.05
CA MET A 339 0.96 -13.75 3.23
C MET A 339 -0.22 -14.33 2.47
N TRP A 340 0.04 -14.81 1.25
CA TRP A 340 -0.98 -15.08 0.27
C TRP A 340 -0.86 -16.51 -0.26
N SER A 341 -1.98 -17.25 -0.20
CA SER A 341 -2.09 -18.64 -0.66
C SER A 341 -1.86 -18.81 -2.17
N PHE A 342 -2.07 -17.75 -2.96
CA PHE A 342 -1.91 -17.77 -4.41
C PHE A 342 -0.47 -17.54 -4.88
N ALA A 343 0.40 -17.08 -3.99
CA ALA A 343 1.76 -16.68 -4.34
C ALA A 343 2.71 -17.87 -4.34
N ARG A 344 3.71 -17.83 -5.23
CA ARG A 344 4.71 -18.90 -5.33
C ARG A 344 5.88 -18.63 -4.37
N PRO A 345 6.53 -19.70 -3.85
CA PRO A 345 7.79 -19.54 -3.14
C PRO A 345 8.85 -18.83 -3.99
N GLY A 346 9.64 -17.95 -3.37
CA GLY A 346 10.66 -17.14 -4.06
C GLY A 346 10.14 -15.80 -4.61
N GLU A 347 8.84 -15.53 -4.55
CA GLU A 347 8.28 -14.21 -4.83
C GLU A 347 8.42 -13.27 -3.61
N VAL A 348 9.10 -12.14 -3.82
CA VAL A 348 9.23 -11.05 -2.84
C VAL A 348 8.36 -9.89 -3.30
N GLU A 349 7.53 -9.37 -2.41
CA GLU A 349 6.80 -8.12 -2.64
C GLU A 349 7.37 -7.02 -1.76
N VAL A 350 7.54 -5.84 -2.35
CA VAL A 350 8.01 -4.64 -1.68
C VAL A 350 6.95 -3.56 -1.80
N THR A 351 6.28 -3.28 -0.69
CA THR A 351 5.28 -2.23 -0.58
C THR A 351 5.96 -0.89 -0.30
N LEU A 352 5.72 0.10 -1.15
CA LEU A 352 6.35 1.42 -1.14
C LEU A 352 5.41 2.47 -0.52
N VAL A 353 5.96 3.40 0.25
CA VAL A 353 5.25 4.58 0.77
C VAL A 353 5.86 5.81 0.09
N PRO A 354 5.06 6.66 -0.58
CA PRO A 354 5.59 7.81 -1.29
C PRO A 354 6.07 8.88 -0.31
N TYR A 355 7.08 9.64 -0.71
CA TYR A 355 7.52 10.82 0.01
C TYR A 355 6.59 12.00 -0.23
N VAL A 356 6.17 12.63 0.87
CA VAL A 356 5.40 13.88 0.88
C VAL A 356 6.19 14.92 1.68
N PRO A 357 6.52 16.11 1.17
CA PRO A 357 7.28 17.11 1.93
C PRO A 357 6.46 17.70 3.09
N GLU A 358 7.10 18.17 4.16
CA GLU A 358 6.43 18.76 5.32
C GLU A 358 5.58 19.99 4.98
N ALA A 359 6.04 20.82 4.03
CA ALA A 359 5.28 21.97 3.55
C ALA A 359 3.92 21.59 2.93
N ALA A 360 3.78 20.35 2.45
CA ALA A 360 2.53 19.79 1.94
C ALA A 360 1.68 19.09 3.02
N ARG A 361 2.05 19.22 4.31
CA ARG A 361 1.37 18.64 5.47
C ARG A 361 1.05 19.70 6.53
N PRO A 362 0.23 20.71 6.22
CA PRO A 362 -0.08 21.77 7.18
C PRO A 362 -0.75 21.19 8.44
N GLY A 363 -0.24 21.54 9.63
CA GLY A 363 -0.70 20.97 10.89
C GLY A 363 -0.51 19.44 10.98
N TRP A 364 0.45 18.89 10.23
CA TRP A 364 0.71 17.45 10.09
C TRP A 364 -0.43 16.65 9.48
N ARG A 365 -1.44 17.30 8.90
CA ARG A 365 -2.53 16.65 8.19
C ARG A 365 -2.00 16.02 6.91
N LEU A 366 -2.31 14.75 6.72
CA LEU A 366 -1.87 13.98 5.56
C LEU A 366 -3.07 13.20 5.00
N PRO A 367 -3.91 13.82 4.14
CA PRO A 367 -5.03 13.11 3.55
C PRO A 367 -4.53 12.01 2.61
N VAL A 368 -5.29 10.90 2.53
CA VAL A 368 -4.95 9.76 1.66
C VAL A 368 -4.78 10.20 0.20
N ALA A 369 -5.56 11.18 -0.26
CA ALA A 369 -5.41 11.76 -1.60
C ALA A 369 -4.01 12.34 -1.87
N ALA A 370 -3.40 13.02 -0.88
CA ALA A 370 -2.05 13.58 -1.03
C ALA A 370 -0.97 12.49 -1.14
N LEU A 371 -1.20 11.31 -0.54
CA LEU A 371 -0.34 10.15 -0.74
C LEU A 371 -0.55 9.58 -2.16
N ALA A 372 -1.80 9.38 -2.58
CA ALA A 372 -2.14 8.85 -3.89
C ALA A 372 -1.58 9.69 -5.06
N GLU A 373 -1.65 11.02 -4.97
CA GLU A 373 -1.05 11.96 -5.95
C GLU A 373 0.48 11.78 -6.13
N ARG A 374 1.14 11.13 -5.17
CA ARG A 374 2.59 10.87 -5.17
C ARG A 374 2.94 9.41 -5.48
N GLN A 375 1.96 8.54 -5.68
CA GLN A 375 2.14 7.14 -6.05
C GLN A 375 2.36 6.97 -7.56
N LEU A 376 3.48 7.48 -8.07
CA LEU A 376 3.77 7.46 -9.51
C LEU A 376 4.21 6.08 -10.00
N ASP A 377 3.57 5.57 -11.06
CA ASP A 377 3.95 4.27 -11.65
C ASP A 377 5.38 4.24 -12.19
N GLU A 378 5.88 5.35 -12.74
CA GLU A 378 7.27 5.47 -13.22
C GLU A 378 8.26 5.19 -12.08
N VAL A 379 7.99 5.73 -10.88
CA VAL A 379 8.82 5.51 -9.68
C VAL A 379 8.77 4.05 -9.25
N ARG A 380 7.56 3.47 -9.18
CA ARG A 380 7.36 2.07 -8.80
C ARG A 380 8.11 1.12 -9.74
N LEU A 381 7.92 1.28 -11.06
CA LEU A 381 8.58 0.46 -12.08
C LEU A 381 10.10 0.62 -12.06
N HIS A 382 10.60 1.83 -11.85
CA HIS A 382 12.03 2.08 -11.70
C HIS A 382 12.61 1.36 -10.48
N THR A 383 11.97 1.50 -9.32
CA THR A 383 12.38 0.81 -8.08
C THR A 383 12.34 -0.71 -8.26
N GLN A 384 11.32 -1.26 -8.93
CA GLN A 384 11.26 -2.69 -9.22
C GLN A 384 12.43 -3.16 -10.08
N ALA A 385 12.72 -2.45 -11.18
CA ALA A 385 13.83 -2.79 -12.07
C ALA A 385 15.18 -2.72 -11.34
N ASP A 386 15.32 -1.78 -10.40
CA ASP A 386 16.52 -1.61 -9.59
C ASP A 386 16.72 -2.74 -8.57
N LEU A 387 15.64 -3.20 -7.95
CA LEU A 387 15.64 -4.38 -7.08
C LEU A 387 15.87 -5.68 -7.89
N ASP A 388 15.27 -5.80 -9.07
CA ASP A 388 15.39 -6.97 -9.94
C ASP A 388 16.84 -7.21 -10.40
N ARG A 389 17.62 -6.14 -10.61
CA ARG A 389 19.06 -6.24 -10.90
C ARG A 389 19.91 -6.73 -9.72
N ARG A 390 19.41 -6.61 -8.48
CA ARG A 390 20.17 -6.89 -7.25
C ARG A 390 19.70 -8.12 -6.48
N ARG A 391 18.56 -8.70 -6.86
CA ARG A 391 18.00 -9.89 -6.21
C ARG A 391 18.86 -11.13 -6.41
N ALA A 392 18.65 -12.14 -5.56
CA ALA A 392 19.25 -13.46 -5.77
C ALA A 392 18.62 -14.19 -6.98
N LEU A 393 19.41 -15.02 -7.67
CA LEU A 393 18.88 -15.92 -8.70
C LEU A 393 17.80 -16.84 -8.10
N GLY A 394 16.72 -17.08 -8.86
CA GLY A 394 15.59 -17.88 -8.40
C GLY A 394 14.56 -17.13 -7.55
N THR A 395 14.82 -15.88 -7.15
CA THR A 395 13.80 -14.99 -6.58
C THR A 395 13.18 -14.12 -7.67
N SER A 396 11.95 -13.66 -7.48
CA SER A 396 11.37 -12.57 -8.28
C SER A 396 10.90 -11.47 -7.35
N VAL A 397 10.89 -10.23 -7.84
CA VAL A 397 10.48 -9.07 -7.05
C VAL A 397 9.37 -8.31 -7.74
N THR A 398 8.32 -7.98 -6.99
CA THR A 398 7.26 -7.07 -7.42
C THR A 398 7.20 -5.91 -6.43
N THR A 399 6.95 -4.71 -6.94
CA THR A 399 6.74 -3.53 -6.10
C THR A 399 5.30 -3.04 -6.24
N THR A 400 4.71 -2.69 -5.11
CA THR A 400 3.33 -2.18 -5.01
C THR A 400 3.34 -0.90 -4.17
N TRP A 401 2.33 -0.05 -4.32
CA TRP A 401 2.15 1.08 -3.42
C TRP A 401 1.35 0.66 -2.18
N ALA A 402 1.70 1.21 -1.02
CA ALA A 402 0.99 0.96 0.23
C ALA A 402 -0.47 1.41 0.13
N ARG A 403 -1.36 0.59 0.70
CA ARG A 403 -2.76 0.93 0.92
C ARG A 403 -2.94 1.54 2.30
N TYR A 404 -3.95 2.39 2.43
CA TYR A 404 -4.18 3.20 3.61
C TYR A 404 -5.59 3.02 4.13
N LYS A 405 -5.73 2.93 5.46
CA LYS A 405 -7.03 2.96 6.13
C LYS A 405 -7.12 4.23 6.97
N SER A 406 -8.04 5.11 6.59
CA SER A 406 -8.32 6.35 7.31
C SER A 406 -9.08 6.04 8.59
N VAL A 407 -8.64 6.60 9.71
CA VAL A 407 -9.30 6.47 11.01
C VAL A 407 -9.39 7.81 11.72
N ALA A 408 -10.61 8.22 12.02
CA ALA A 408 -10.90 9.35 12.89
C ALA A 408 -11.07 8.89 14.33
N VAL A 409 -10.79 9.80 15.26
CA VAL A 409 -10.93 9.57 16.71
C VAL A 409 -11.99 10.53 17.18
N LYS A 410 -13.01 9.98 17.82
CA LYS A 410 -14.07 10.73 18.47
C LYS A 410 -13.97 10.51 19.98
N GLY A 411 -14.11 11.56 20.77
CA GLY A 411 -14.06 11.41 22.23
C GLY A 411 -14.15 12.74 22.96
N ARG A 412 -14.30 12.65 24.28
CA ARG A 412 -14.35 13.80 25.20
C ARG A 412 -13.07 13.86 26.02
N VAL A 413 -12.42 15.02 26.06
CA VAL A 413 -11.18 15.26 26.79
C VAL A 413 -11.44 16.32 27.85
N VAL A 414 -11.10 15.99 29.11
CA VAL A 414 -11.29 16.90 30.24
C VAL A 414 -9.97 17.51 30.66
N VAL A 415 -9.92 18.84 30.69
CA VAL A 415 -8.73 19.64 31.02
C VAL A 415 -8.91 20.37 32.35
N GLY A 416 -7.79 20.77 32.97
CA GLY A 416 -7.82 21.56 34.20
C GLY A 416 -8.47 22.94 34.03
N ARG A 417 -9.06 23.49 35.10
CA ARG A 417 -9.76 24.80 35.10
C ARG A 417 -8.98 25.98 34.51
N GLN A 418 -7.65 25.96 34.61
CA GLN A 418 -6.78 27.07 34.20
C GLN A 418 -6.26 26.94 32.77
N GLU A 419 -6.57 25.84 32.09
CA GLU A 419 -6.10 25.58 30.72
C GLU A 419 -6.91 26.35 29.69
N ASP A 420 -6.24 26.81 28.64
CA ASP A 420 -6.90 27.33 27.44
C ASP A 420 -7.41 26.15 26.58
N VAL A 421 -8.71 25.94 26.61
CA VAL A 421 -9.41 24.85 25.91
C VAL A 421 -9.09 24.83 24.41
N ASP A 422 -9.02 25.98 23.75
CA ASP A 422 -8.78 26.06 22.30
C ASP A 422 -7.32 25.79 21.96
N ALA A 423 -6.40 26.21 22.83
CA ALA A 423 -4.99 25.86 22.70
C ALA A 423 -4.76 24.36 22.90
N VAL A 424 -5.35 23.76 23.94
CA VAL A 424 -5.24 22.31 24.20
C VAL A 424 -5.86 21.52 23.06
N ARG A 425 -7.05 21.92 22.57
CA ARG A 425 -7.71 21.30 21.42
C ARG A 425 -6.79 21.26 20.20
N ARG A 426 -6.17 22.39 19.82
CA ARG A 426 -5.23 22.42 18.69
C ARG A 426 -4.05 21.46 18.87
N ARG A 427 -3.44 21.42 20.06
CA ARG A 427 -2.31 20.51 20.35
C ARG A 427 -2.71 19.04 20.32
N ILE A 428 -3.90 18.71 20.83
CA ILE A 428 -4.48 17.36 20.74
C ILE A 428 -4.64 16.94 19.27
N HIS A 429 -5.26 17.80 18.46
CA HIS A 429 -5.43 17.53 17.03
C HIS A 429 -4.08 17.34 16.33
N ASP A 430 -3.13 18.26 16.51
CA ASP A 430 -1.81 18.16 15.89
C ASP A 430 -1.10 16.86 16.31
N ARG A 431 -1.20 16.47 17.58
CA ARG A 431 -0.57 15.25 18.10
C ARG A 431 -1.19 13.97 17.54
N LEU A 432 -2.51 13.92 17.39
CA LEU A 432 -3.18 12.76 16.77
C LEU A 432 -2.72 12.61 15.31
N HIS A 433 -2.65 13.70 14.55
CA HIS A 433 -2.17 13.69 13.16
C HIS A 433 -0.68 13.33 13.07
N GLN A 434 0.17 13.83 13.98
CA GLN A 434 1.58 13.45 14.03
C GLN A 434 1.79 11.99 14.39
N THR A 435 0.93 11.42 15.24
CA THR A 435 1.13 10.05 15.74
C THR A 435 0.57 9.01 14.77
N ILE A 436 -0.68 9.18 14.32
CA ILE A 436 -1.35 8.26 13.41
C ILE A 436 -1.02 8.68 11.97
N SER A 437 0.27 8.63 11.62
CA SER A 437 0.78 9.03 10.31
C SER A 437 1.61 7.91 9.68
N PRO A 438 1.42 7.59 8.38
CA PRO A 438 2.25 6.63 7.66
C PRO A 438 3.66 7.17 7.36
N LEU A 439 3.92 8.45 7.60
CA LEU A 439 5.21 9.08 7.34
C LEU A 439 5.81 9.61 8.65
N PRO A 440 7.15 9.75 8.72
CA PRO A 440 7.81 10.39 9.85
C PRO A 440 7.20 11.75 10.19
N ALA A 441 7.05 11.99 11.50
CA ALA A 441 6.55 13.22 12.11
C ALA A 441 7.19 13.37 13.52
N PRO A 442 7.11 14.54 14.17
CA PRO A 442 7.77 14.78 15.46
C PRO A 442 7.41 13.78 16.56
N ALA A 443 6.14 13.35 16.60
CA ALA A 443 5.67 12.35 17.57
C ALA A 443 6.00 10.90 17.18
N THR A 444 6.43 10.63 15.95
CA THR A 444 6.70 9.28 15.45
C THR A 444 7.84 9.27 14.43
N VAL A 445 9.02 8.84 14.88
CA VAL A 445 10.29 8.95 14.13
C VAL A 445 10.27 8.19 12.80
N GLU A 446 9.63 7.02 12.73
CA GLU A 446 9.55 6.21 11.51
C GLU A 446 8.17 6.28 10.82
N GLY A 447 7.18 6.94 11.43
CA GLY A 447 5.76 6.80 11.13
C GLY A 447 5.14 5.54 11.77
N TRP A 448 3.81 5.47 11.76
CA TRP A 448 3.02 4.34 12.25
C TRP A 448 3.47 3.03 11.57
N SER A 449 3.54 1.94 12.32
CA SER A 449 4.10 0.69 11.80
C SER A 449 3.12 -0.03 10.86
N PHE A 450 3.66 -0.73 9.86
CA PHE A 450 2.88 -1.58 8.97
C PHE A 450 2.12 -2.65 9.75
N GLY A 451 0.83 -2.79 9.48
CA GLY A 451 -0.03 -3.78 10.16
C GLY A 451 -0.28 -3.53 11.64
N GLU A 452 0.24 -2.45 12.23
CA GLU A 452 0.04 -2.18 13.64
C GLU A 452 -1.39 -1.72 13.89
N PRO A 453 -2.18 -2.46 14.71
CA PRO A 453 -3.55 -2.08 14.98
C PRO A 453 -3.61 -0.89 15.92
N LEU A 454 -4.62 -0.03 15.75
CA LEU A 454 -4.89 1.08 16.66
C LEU A 454 -5.83 0.62 17.78
N ARG A 455 -5.33 0.63 19.02
CA ARG A 455 -6.10 0.29 20.21
C ARG A 455 -6.51 1.55 20.95
N ALA A 456 -7.62 1.47 21.70
CA ALA A 456 -8.06 2.57 22.56
C ALA A 456 -6.94 3.02 23.54
N SER A 457 -6.16 2.07 24.07
CA SER A 457 -5.00 2.37 24.93
C SER A 457 -3.91 3.21 24.26
N ASN A 458 -3.73 3.08 22.93
CA ASN A 458 -2.82 3.96 22.20
C ASN A 458 -3.32 5.41 22.25
N VAL A 459 -4.63 5.63 22.05
CA VAL A 459 -5.24 6.96 22.11
C VAL A 459 -5.17 7.56 23.51
N TYR A 460 -5.51 6.79 24.55
CA TYR A 460 -5.36 7.25 25.94
C TYR A 460 -3.92 7.68 26.24
N ARG A 461 -2.92 6.92 25.78
CA ARG A 461 -1.52 7.31 25.91
C ARG A 461 -1.17 8.59 25.13
N ILE A 462 -1.68 8.74 23.90
CA ILE A 462 -1.45 9.92 23.06
C ILE A 462 -2.04 11.18 23.70
N LEU A 463 -3.20 11.05 24.36
CA LEU A 463 -3.94 12.19 24.89
C LEU A 463 -3.65 12.47 26.37
N GLU A 464 -3.73 11.48 27.26
CA GLU A 464 -3.56 11.70 28.71
C GLU A 464 -2.09 11.82 29.11
N GLN A 465 -1.22 10.94 28.61
CA GLN A 465 0.17 10.88 29.08
C GLN A 465 1.05 11.91 28.37
N ALA A 466 0.77 12.18 27.10
CA ALA A 466 1.65 13.00 26.28
C ALA A 466 1.25 14.48 26.19
N GLU A 467 0.00 14.83 26.55
CA GLU A 467 -0.49 16.22 26.45
C GLU A 467 -0.63 16.89 27.84
N PRO A 468 0.20 17.90 28.14
CA PRO A 468 0.07 18.66 29.38
C PRO A 468 -1.30 19.37 29.48
N GLY A 469 -1.89 19.33 30.68
CA GLY A 469 -3.17 19.98 30.97
C GLY A 469 -4.40 19.06 30.84
N VAL A 470 -4.24 17.89 30.21
CA VAL A 470 -5.28 16.85 30.17
C VAL A 470 -5.32 16.11 31.51
N ARG A 471 -6.52 15.93 32.08
CA ARG A 471 -6.73 15.15 33.31
C ARG A 471 -7.14 13.71 33.03
N TYR A 472 -8.13 13.54 32.16
CA TYR A 472 -8.61 12.24 31.71
C TYR A 472 -9.36 12.37 30.38
N VAL A 473 -9.54 11.25 29.71
CA VAL A 473 -10.28 11.13 28.44
C VAL A 473 -11.41 10.13 28.60
N ASP A 474 -12.57 10.46 28.04
CA ASP A 474 -13.79 9.65 28.09
C ASP A 474 -14.37 9.36 26.69
N ASP A 475 -15.11 8.24 26.59
CA ASP A 475 -15.86 7.76 25.42
C ASP A 475 -15.06 7.80 24.10
N VAL A 476 -13.80 7.35 24.13
CA VAL A 476 -12.98 7.21 22.91
C VAL A 476 -13.63 6.20 21.97
N ARG A 477 -13.84 6.63 20.73
CA ARG A 477 -14.33 5.83 19.60
C ARG A 477 -13.50 6.09 18.37
N PHE A 478 -13.39 5.07 17.55
CA PHE A 478 -12.80 5.13 16.22
C PHE A 478 -13.91 5.22 15.20
N VAL A 479 -13.80 6.16 14.28
CA VAL A 479 -14.73 6.33 13.17
C VAL A 479 -14.01 5.95 11.88
N LEU A 480 -14.55 4.96 11.18
CA LEU A 480 -14.06 4.47 9.90
C LEU A 480 -14.88 5.06 8.75
N GLU A 481 -14.20 5.40 7.66
CA GLU A 481 -14.84 5.93 6.45
C GLU A 481 -15.65 4.85 5.71
N HIS A 482 -15.12 3.62 5.66
CA HIS A 482 -15.68 2.51 4.89
C HIS A 482 -15.81 1.26 5.75
N ALA A 483 -16.98 0.64 5.74
CA ALA A 483 -17.25 -0.69 6.32
C ALA A 483 -18.53 -1.28 5.69
N PRO A 484 -18.69 -2.62 5.62
CA PRO A 484 -19.91 -3.28 5.12
C PRO A 484 -21.07 -3.22 6.14
N SER A 485 -21.40 -2.00 6.58
CA SER A 485 -22.33 -1.69 7.67
C SER A 485 -23.81 -1.67 7.26
N ARG A 486 -24.10 -1.70 5.95
CA ARG A 486 -25.45 -1.65 5.38
C ARG A 486 -25.52 -2.33 4.02
N ASP A 487 -26.72 -2.73 3.63
CA ASP A 487 -27.07 -3.19 2.28
C ASP A 487 -26.14 -4.27 1.69
N VAL A 488 -25.75 -5.24 2.52
CA VAL A 488 -24.89 -6.35 2.12
C VAL A 488 -25.71 -7.40 1.37
N SER A 489 -25.47 -7.51 0.07
CA SER A 489 -26.13 -8.43 -0.85
C SER A 489 -25.45 -9.80 -0.90
N SER A 490 -24.13 -9.84 -0.68
CA SER A 490 -23.33 -11.06 -0.79
C SER A 490 -22.29 -11.15 0.32
N ILE A 491 -22.16 -12.31 0.93
CA ILE A 491 -21.02 -12.69 1.76
C ILE A 491 -20.46 -14.00 1.22
N ALA A 492 -19.14 -14.14 1.21
CA ALA A 492 -18.49 -15.38 0.84
C ALA A 492 -17.22 -15.61 1.66
N ALA A 493 -16.97 -16.86 2.03
CA ALA A 493 -15.69 -17.29 2.60
C ALA A 493 -14.71 -17.63 1.48
N ASP A 494 -13.44 -17.24 1.62
CA ASP A 494 -12.38 -17.78 0.80
C ASP A 494 -11.91 -19.11 1.39
N GLY A 495 -12.00 -20.18 0.60
CA GLY A 495 -11.61 -21.51 1.09
C GLY A 495 -10.11 -21.81 0.96
N TYR A 496 -9.32 -20.96 0.29
CA TYR A 496 -7.87 -21.14 0.14
C TYR A 496 -7.05 -20.27 1.09
N GLN A 497 -7.54 -19.08 1.41
CA GLN A 497 -6.91 -18.14 2.34
C GLN A 497 -7.64 -18.17 3.69
N PRO A 498 -7.04 -18.75 4.75
CA PRO A 498 -7.65 -18.80 6.07
C PRO A 498 -8.04 -17.41 6.59
N GLY A 499 -9.18 -17.35 7.29
CA GLY A 499 -9.71 -16.11 7.88
C GLY A 499 -10.13 -15.04 6.87
N THR A 500 -10.20 -15.38 5.59
CA THR A 500 -10.53 -14.42 4.52
C THR A 500 -11.99 -14.50 4.11
N TRP A 501 -12.64 -13.33 4.13
CA TRP A 501 -14.06 -13.18 3.88
C TRP A 501 -14.29 -11.99 2.96
N TYR A 502 -15.29 -12.10 2.09
CA TYR A 502 -15.73 -11.02 1.23
C TYR A 502 -17.15 -10.59 1.60
N ALA A 503 -17.41 -9.28 1.53
CA ALA A 503 -18.75 -8.72 1.65
C ALA A 503 -18.98 -7.73 0.50
N GLY A 504 -20.02 -7.98 -0.29
CA GLY A 504 -20.45 -7.12 -1.39
C GLY A 504 -21.77 -6.42 -1.06
N GLY A 505 -21.89 -5.15 -1.42
CA GLY A 505 -23.10 -4.36 -1.23
C GLY A 505 -22.99 -2.96 -1.84
N GLY A 506 -24.09 -2.45 -2.40
CA GLY A 506 -24.05 -1.24 -3.21
C GLY A 506 -23.00 -1.38 -4.32
N GLU A 507 -22.18 -0.36 -4.54
CA GLU A 507 -21.08 -0.39 -5.51
C GLU A 507 -19.78 -0.99 -4.97
N GLN A 508 -19.78 -1.53 -3.76
CA GLN A 508 -18.55 -1.77 -2.99
C GLN A 508 -18.33 -3.25 -2.69
N VAL A 509 -17.06 -3.66 -2.74
CA VAL A 509 -16.60 -4.96 -2.24
C VAL A 509 -15.57 -4.74 -1.14
N PHE A 510 -15.81 -5.40 -0.02
CA PHE A 510 -14.93 -5.43 1.13
C PHE A 510 -14.30 -6.82 1.28
N ARG A 511 -13.10 -6.84 1.84
CA ARG A 511 -12.41 -8.06 2.26
C ARG A 511 -11.98 -7.93 3.71
N SER A 512 -12.13 -8.99 4.48
CA SER A 512 -11.48 -9.19 5.76
C SER A 512 -10.42 -10.28 5.59
N THR A 513 -9.27 -10.16 6.25
CA THR A 513 -8.26 -11.24 6.33
C THR A 513 -8.03 -11.75 7.76
N ASN A 514 -8.96 -11.46 8.68
CA ASN A 514 -8.88 -11.77 10.10
C ASN A 514 -10.25 -12.12 10.69
N ASP A 515 -11.04 -12.94 9.99
CA ASP A 515 -12.35 -13.42 10.47
C ASP A 515 -13.34 -12.31 10.86
N GLY A 516 -13.32 -11.21 10.10
CA GLY A 516 -14.22 -10.07 10.26
C GLY A 516 -13.91 -9.20 11.48
N GLU A 517 -12.72 -9.31 12.08
CA GLU A 517 -12.26 -8.34 13.08
C GLU A 517 -12.01 -6.95 12.46
N GLY A 518 -11.69 -6.89 11.16
CA GLY A 518 -11.64 -5.67 10.37
C GLY A 518 -11.98 -5.93 8.91
N TRP A 519 -12.58 -4.93 8.26
CA TRP A 519 -12.90 -4.97 6.84
C TRP A 519 -12.17 -3.85 6.10
N GLU A 520 -11.64 -4.19 4.94
CA GLU A 520 -10.95 -3.31 4.02
C GLU A 520 -11.76 -3.19 2.73
N LEU A 521 -12.01 -1.97 2.29
CA LEU A 521 -12.57 -1.72 0.96
C LEU A 521 -11.52 -2.15 -0.09
N VAL A 522 -11.82 -3.15 -0.90
CA VAL A 522 -10.88 -3.67 -1.92
C VAL A 522 -11.16 -3.10 -3.31
N THR A 523 -12.42 -2.77 -3.61
CA THR A 523 -12.78 -2.09 -4.86
C THR A 523 -14.14 -1.40 -4.78
N VAL A 524 -14.34 -0.43 -5.67
CA VAL A 524 -15.62 0.23 -5.95
C VAL A 524 -15.89 0.09 -7.45
N PHE A 525 -17.11 -0.25 -7.83
CA PHE A 525 -17.57 -0.32 -9.22
C PHE A 525 -18.60 0.81 -9.46
N PRO A 526 -18.17 2.01 -9.89
CA PRO A 526 -19.06 3.15 -10.03
C PRO A 526 -20.20 2.87 -11.03
N GLY A 527 -21.45 3.15 -10.66
CA GLY A 527 -22.63 2.88 -11.49
C GLY A 527 -23.02 1.40 -11.60
N GLU A 528 -22.39 0.52 -10.83
CA GLU A 528 -22.59 -0.92 -10.86
C GLU A 528 -22.88 -1.47 -9.44
N VAL A 529 -24.08 -2.01 -9.21
CA VAL A 529 -24.46 -2.59 -7.92
C VAL A 529 -23.98 -4.04 -7.81
N VAL A 530 -23.13 -4.32 -6.83
CA VAL A 530 -22.62 -5.65 -6.49
C VAL A 530 -23.76 -6.57 -6.08
N ARG A 531 -23.91 -7.65 -6.84
CA ARG A 531 -24.93 -8.67 -6.62
C ARG A 531 -24.37 -9.89 -5.89
N GLN A 532 -23.19 -10.35 -6.32
CA GLN A 532 -22.59 -11.56 -5.81
C GLN A 532 -21.06 -11.47 -5.83
N VAL A 533 -20.42 -12.00 -4.80
CA VAL A 533 -18.98 -12.27 -4.75
C VAL A 533 -18.79 -13.78 -4.66
N VAL A 534 -18.01 -14.36 -5.58
CA VAL A 534 -17.88 -15.80 -5.76
C VAL A 534 -16.40 -16.19 -5.79
N PRO A 535 -15.79 -16.51 -4.63
CA PRO A 535 -14.46 -17.11 -4.56
C PRO A 535 -14.42 -18.45 -5.30
N ALA A 536 -13.25 -18.81 -5.83
CA ALA A 536 -13.06 -20.10 -6.48
C ALA A 536 -13.29 -21.26 -5.49
N PRO A 537 -13.93 -22.35 -5.94
CA PRO A 537 -14.24 -23.48 -5.07
C PRO A 537 -12.98 -24.20 -4.61
N VAL A 538 -12.99 -24.69 -3.37
CA VAL A 538 -11.91 -25.51 -2.80
C VAL A 538 -11.79 -26.85 -3.51
N SER A 539 -10.57 -27.39 -3.54
CA SER A 539 -10.23 -28.63 -4.23
C SER A 539 -10.48 -29.87 -3.37
N ASP A 540 -11.66 -29.96 -2.74
CA ASP A 540 -11.99 -31.02 -1.78
C ASP A 540 -12.42 -32.33 -2.44
N ARG A 541 -12.81 -32.28 -3.72
CA ARG A 541 -13.12 -33.45 -4.55
C ARG A 541 -12.10 -33.56 -5.69
N PRO A 542 -11.80 -34.78 -6.16
CA PRO A 542 -11.02 -34.97 -7.39
C PRO A 542 -11.65 -34.17 -8.55
N GLY A 543 -10.86 -33.66 -9.49
CA GLY A 543 -11.39 -32.96 -10.68
C GLY A 543 -11.72 -31.47 -10.49
N VAL A 544 -11.63 -30.92 -9.27
CA VAL A 544 -11.56 -29.47 -9.04
C VAL A 544 -10.10 -29.01 -9.16
N VAL A 545 -9.84 -28.01 -9.98
CA VAL A 545 -8.50 -27.43 -10.13
C VAL A 545 -8.34 -26.29 -9.14
N ALA A 546 -7.28 -26.36 -8.33
CA ALA A 546 -7.05 -25.35 -7.30
C ALA A 546 -6.70 -23.98 -7.89
N ARG A 547 -7.41 -22.94 -7.44
CA ARG A 547 -7.21 -21.53 -7.85
C ARG A 547 -7.20 -20.60 -6.65
N PRO A 548 -6.20 -20.75 -5.77
CA PRO A 548 -6.03 -19.80 -4.68
C PRO A 548 -5.97 -18.38 -5.25
N GLY A 549 -6.65 -17.43 -4.60
CA GLY A 549 -6.70 -16.04 -5.03
C GLY A 549 -7.75 -15.68 -6.07
N ALA A 550 -8.35 -16.66 -6.76
CA ALA A 550 -9.36 -16.38 -7.76
C ALA A 550 -10.72 -16.03 -7.12
N VAL A 551 -11.27 -14.88 -7.47
CA VAL A 551 -12.60 -14.43 -7.04
C VAL A 551 -13.30 -13.71 -8.18
N ALA A 552 -14.57 -14.04 -8.40
CA ALA A 552 -15.43 -13.35 -9.36
C ALA A 552 -16.41 -12.44 -8.62
N VAL A 553 -16.78 -11.32 -9.25
CA VAL A 553 -17.83 -10.42 -8.79
C VAL A 553 -18.82 -10.23 -9.93
N VAL A 554 -20.10 -10.41 -9.61
CA VAL A 554 -21.21 -10.09 -10.49
C VAL A 554 -21.83 -8.78 -10.01
N THR A 555 -21.98 -7.84 -10.93
CA THR A 555 -22.62 -6.54 -10.70
C THR A 555 -23.76 -6.32 -11.69
N ASN A 556 -24.72 -5.49 -11.32
CA ASN A 556 -25.77 -5.00 -12.20
C ASN A 556 -25.50 -3.54 -12.53
N SER A 557 -25.51 -3.19 -13.82
CA SER A 557 -25.28 -1.82 -14.27
C SER A 557 -26.56 -0.98 -14.11
N ASP A 558 -26.40 0.27 -13.70
CA ASP A 558 -27.49 1.26 -13.70
C ASP A 558 -28.02 1.54 -15.12
N GLU A 559 -27.20 1.31 -16.15
CA GLU A 559 -27.57 1.45 -17.57
C GLU A 559 -28.34 0.23 -18.11
N GLY A 560 -28.47 -0.84 -17.32
CA GLY A 560 -29.08 -2.12 -17.71
C GLY A 560 -28.04 -3.23 -17.93
N GLY A 561 -28.48 -4.48 -17.74
CA GLY A 561 -27.61 -5.65 -17.83
C GLY A 561 -26.70 -5.86 -16.62
N SER A 562 -25.71 -6.73 -16.79
CA SER A 562 -24.76 -7.13 -15.74
C SER A 562 -23.32 -7.15 -16.24
N CYS A 563 -22.39 -6.95 -15.32
CA CYS A 563 -20.97 -7.09 -15.56
C CYS A 563 -20.39 -8.21 -14.70
N VAL A 564 -19.37 -8.88 -15.23
CA VAL A 564 -18.60 -9.88 -14.49
C VAL A 564 -17.16 -9.42 -14.40
N HIS A 565 -16.66 -9.30 -13.19
CA HIS A 565 -15.27 -8.93 -12.89
C HIS A 565 -14.57 -10.11 -12.25
N VAL A 566 -13.28 -10.27 -12.53
CA VAL A 566 -12.47 -11.34 -11.93
C VAL A 566 -11.16 -10.79 -11.39
N SER A 567 -10.74 -11.34 -10.25
CA SER A 567 -9.43 -11.15 -9.65
C SER A 567 -8.73 -12.49 -9.53
N ALA A 568 -7.41 -12.50 -9.62
CA ALA A 568 -6.56 -13.68 -9.42
C ALA A 568 -5.67 -13.56 -8.16
N ASP A 569 -5.85 -12.51 -7.37
CA ASP A 569 -4.99 -12.10 -6.27
C ASP A 569 -5.79 -11.64 -5.04
N LEU A 570 -6.89 -12.35 -4.73
CA LEU A 570 -7.78 -12.07 -3.59
C LEU A 570 -8.41 -10.66 -3.61
N GLY A 571 -8.67 -10.12 -4.80
CA GLY A 571 -9.25 -8.79 -4.98
C GLY A 571 -8.25 -7.65 -4.85
N GLU A 572 -6.93 -7.91 -4.93
CA GLU A 572 -5.94 -6.83 -5.03
C GLU A 572 -6.06 -6.10 -6.38
N THR A 573 -6.28 -6.84 -7.48
CA THR A 573 -6.52 -6.30 -8.83
C THR A 573 -7.77 -6.91 -9.45
N TRP A 574 -8.44 -6.15 -10.30
CA TRP A 574 -9.69 -6.55 -10.95
C TRP A 574 -9.61 -6.35 -12.46
N ARG A 575 -10.15 -7.31 -13.21
CA ARG A 575 -10.34 -7.25 -14.65
C ARG A 575 -11.82 -7.45 -14.98
N LYS A 576 -12.42 -6.53 -15.74
CA LYS A 576 -13.75 -6.74 -16.32
C LYS A 576 -13.67 -7.86 -17.35
N LEU A 577 -14.31 -8.99 -17.08
CA LEU A 577 -14.30 -10.18 -17.92
C LEU A 577 -15.32 -10.04 -19.07
N THR A 578 -16.53 -9.57 -18.76
CA THR A 578 -17.58 -9.38 -19.76
C THR A 578 -18.66 -8.43 -19.27
N GLU A 579 -19.48 -7.97 -20.21
CA GLU A 579 -20.73 -7.25 -20.02
C GLU A 579 -21.81 -7.98 -20.81
N ILE A 580 -22.96 -8.20 -20.17
CA ILE A 580 -24.06 -8.98 -20.72
C ILE A 580 -25.36 -8.18 -20.60
N ASP A 581 -26.12 -8.12 -21.68
CA ASP A 581 -27.45 -7.49 -21.74
C ASP A 581 -28.52 -8.44 -21.17
N ALA A 582 -28.30 -8.87 -19.93
CA ALA A 582 -29.17 -9.72 -19.13
C ALA A 582 -28.87 -9.49 -17.65
N VAL A 583 -29.85 -9.68 -16.78
CA VAL A 583 -29.62 -9.59 -15.33
C VAL A 583 -29.08 -10.92 -14.83
N VAL A 584 -27.80 -10.95 -14.47
CA VAL A 584 -27.18 -12.13 -13.83
C VAL A 584 -27.62 -12.18 -12.36
N LEU A 585 -28.35 -13.24 -12.02
CA LEU A 585 -28.90 -13.46 -10.69
C LEU A 585 -27.92 -14.23 -9.78
N GLU A 586 -27.21 -15.20 -10.34
CA GLU A 586 -26.18 -15.97 -9.64
C GLU A 586 -25.11 -16.50 -10.62
N ALA A 587 -23.89 -16.67 -10.12
CA ALA A 587 -22.78 -17.29 -10.83
C ALA A 587 -22.15 -18.45 -10.04
N ALA A 588 -21.64 -19.44 -10.77
CA ALA A 588 -20.92 -20.58 -10.19
C ALA A 588 -19.71 -20.97 -11.05
N TRP A 589 -18.60 -21.30 -10.41
CA TRP A 589 -17.39 -21.79 -11.07
C TRP A 589 -17.57 -23.20 -11.62
N ILE A 590 -17.04 -23.46 -12.81
CA ILE A 590 -16.96 -24.80 -13.40
C ILE A 590 -15.63 -25.03 -14.11
N ASP A 591 -15.06 -26.22 -13.91
CA ASP A 591 -13.91 -26.69 -14.67
C ASP A 591 -14.35 -27.52 -15.86
N ARG A 592 -13.88 -27.15 -17.04
CA ARG A 592 -14.01 -27.96 -18.26
C ARG A 592 -12.65 -28.46 -18.72
N GLU A 593 -12.67 -29.51 -19.51
CA GLU A 593 -11.47 -30.18 -20.05
C GLU A 593 -10.56 -29.21 -20.83
N GLU A 594 -11.13 -28.14 -21.42
CA GLU A 594 -10.41 -27.18 -22.26
C GLU A 594 -10.11 -25.83 -21.58
N SER A 595 -10.93 -25.39 -20.62
CA SER A 595 -10.73 -24.12 -19.89
C SER A 595 -11.61 -24.02 -18.64
N VAL A 596 -11.38 -22.96 -17.86
CA VAL A 596 -12.16 -22.60 -16.67
C VAL A 596 -13.25 -21.62 -17.10
N SER A 597 -14.46 -21.84 -16.61
CA SER A 597 -15.59 -20.98 -16.92
C SER A 597 -16.37 -20.60 -15.67
N LEU A 598 -17.15 -19.53 -15.79
CA LEU A 598 -18.25 -19.20 -14.90
C LEU A 598 -19.56 -19.56 -15.60
N LEU A 599 -20.45 -20.24 -14.90
CA LEU A 599 -21.85 -20.36 -15.28
C LEU A 599 -22.60 -19.17 -14.71
N LEU A 600 -23.41 -18.50 -15.52
CA LEU A 600 -24.17 -17.31 -15.19
C LEU A 600 -25.66 -17.64 -15.35
N ALA A 601 -26.37 -17.78 -14.24
CA ALA A 601 -27.83 -17.85 -14.23
C ALA A 601 -28.39 -16.44 -14.40
N THR A 602 -29.18 -16.23 -15.45
CA THR A 602 -29.77 -14.94 -15.78
C THR A 602 -31.29 -15.02 -15.80
N ASP A 603 -31.94 -13.86 -15.90
CA ASP A 603 -33.37 -13.74 -16.15
C ASP A 603 -33.81 -14.28 -17.53
N VAL A 604 -32.87 -14.48 -18.47
CA VAL A 604 -33.14 -14.95 -19.84
C VAL A 604 -32.33 -16.18 -20.25
N GLY A 605 -31.90 -17.01 -19.30
CA GLY A 605 -31.22 -18.28 -19.58
C GLY A 605 -29.97 -18.54 -18.76
N LEU A 606 -29.26 -19.62 -19.11
CA LEU A 606 -27.95 -19.97 -18.56
C LEU A 606 -26.87 -19.64 -19.58
N TYR A 607 -25.83 -18.92 -19.16
CA TYR A 607 -24.67 -18.62 -19.98
C TYR A 607 -23.40 -19.20 -19.38
N GLU A 608 -22.44 -19.52 -20.22
CA GLU A 608 -21.09 -19.89 -19.85
C GLU A 608 -20.11 -18.81 -20.30
N MET A 609 -19.27 -18.36 -19.38
CA MET A 609 -18.25 -17.36 -19.63
C MET A 609 -16.86 -17.94 -19.35
N SER A 610 -16.05 -18.15 -20.38
CA SER A 610 -14.65 -18.57 -20.23
C SER A 610 -13.80 -17.44 -19.66
N LEU A 611 -12.79 -17.79 -18.86
CA LEU A 611 -11.87 -16.80 -18.27
C LEU A 611 -10.78 -16.30 -19.24
N LEU A 612 -10.71 -16.87 -20.45
CA LEU A 612 -9.76 -16.47 -21.49
C LEU A 612 -10.00 -15.03 -21.95
N ASP A 613 -8.92 -14.30 -22.24
CA ASP A 613 -9.01 -12.94 -22.76
C ASP A 613 -9.79 -12.90 -24.08
N GLY A 614 -10.78 -12.00 -24.15
CA GLY A 614 -11.62 -11.80 -25.34
C GLY A 614 -12.69 -12.87 -25.57
N ALA A 615 -12.89 -13.81 -24.65
CA ALA A 615 -14.02 -14.74 -24.72
C ALA A 615 -15.36 -13.99 -24.59
N VAL A 616 -16.41 -14.54 -25.21
CA VAL A 616 -17.78 -14.03 -25.14
C VAL A 616 -18.68 -15.02 -24.42
N PRO A 617 -19.75 -14.57 -23.72
CA PRO A 617 -20.71 -15.46 -23.08
C PRO A 617 -21.42 -16.35 -24.10
N LEU A 618 -21.51 -17.65 -23.82
CA LEU A 618 -22.21 -18.63 -24.66
C LEU A 618 -23.44 -19.16 -23.94
N GLN A 619 -24.62 -19.03 -24.54
CA GLN A 619 -25.86 -19.55 -23.96
C GLN A 619 -25.84 -21.09 -23.99
N ILE A 620 -26.16 -21.71 -22.86
CA ILE A 620 -26.37 -23.15 -22.74
C ILE A 620 -27.87 -23.41 -22.77
N ILE A 621 -28.35 -24.09 -23.80
CA ILE A 621 -29.76 -24.46 -23.89
C ILE A 621 -30.07 -25.57 -22.88
N VAL A 622 -30.75 -25.19 -21.80
CA VAL A 622 -31.19 -26.07 -20.70
C VAL A 622 -32.49 -26.80 -21.08
N ASP A 623 -33.46 -26.05 -21.62
CA ASP A 623 -34.75 -26.60 -22.07
C ASP A 623 -34.98 -26.21 -23.53
N SER A 624 -34.94 -27.20 -24.42
CA SER A 624 -35.16 -26.97 -25.86
C SER A 624 -36.54 -26.39 -26.19
N LYS A 625 -37.53 -26.52 -25.30
CA LYS A 625 -38.88 -25.97 -25.48
C LYS A 625 -38.96 -24.49 -25.12
N ASP A 626 -38.01 -23.99 -24.33
CA ASP A 626 -37.99 -22.64 -23.79
C ASP A 626 -36.53 -22.23 -23.51
N GLN A 627 -35.87 -21.76 -24.56
CA GLN A 627 -34.42 -21.52 -24.57
C GLN A 627 -34.04 -20.33 -23.68
N ASP A 628 -34.95 -19.36 -23.53
CA ASP A 628 -34.75 -18.11 -22.79
C ASP A 628 -35.32 -18.20 -21.36
N ARG A 629 -35.57 -19.41 -20.86
CA ARG A 629 -36.07 -19.62 -19.50
C ARG A 629 -35.06 -19.08 -18.48
N GLY A 630 -35.48 -18.09 -17.70
CA GLY A 630 -34.70 -17.55 -16.59
C GLY A 630 -34.47 -18.53 -15.43
N PHE A 631 -33.34 -18.35 -14.74
CA PHE A 631 -32.94 -19.14 -13.58
C PHE A 631 -32.58 -18.24 -12.39
N ASN A 632 -33.23 -18.47 -11.25
CA ASN A 632 -32.95 -17.74 -10.00
C ASN A 632 -31.58 -18.07 -9.41
N SER A 633 -31.08 -19.29 -9.64
CA SER A 633 -29.91 -19.83 -8.95
C SER A 633 -29.21 -20.90 -9.79
N VAL A 634 -27.88 -20.95 -9.70
CA VAL A 634 -27.01 -21.98 -10.29
C VAL A 634 -26.02 -22.48 -9.26
N ARG A 635 -25.89 -23.80 -9.16
CA ARG A 635 -24.87 -24.42 -8.30
C ARG A 635 -24.13 -25.54 -9.02
N THR A 636 -22.81 -25.52 -8.91
CA THR A 636 -21.94 -26.58 -9.39
C THR A 636 -21.57 -27.49 -8.24
N PHE A 637 -21.36 -28.77 -8.55
CA PHE A 637 -20.94 -29.78 -7.58
C PHE A 637 -20.08 -30.82 -8.30
N VAL A 638 -19.31 -31.57 -7.52
CA VAL A 638 -18.41 -32.59 -8.06
C VAL A 638 -18.64 -33.89 -7.33
N SER A 639 -18.82 -34.97 -8.10
CA SER A 639 -18.98 -36.31 -7.54
C SER A 639 -17.72 -36.79 -6.82
N GLU A 640 -17.83 -37.87 -6.05
CA GLU A 640 -16.67 -38.55 -5.45
C GLU A 640 -15.60 -39.00 -6.46
N ARG A 641 -15.99 -39.15 -7.73
CA ARG A 641 -15.11 -39.57 -8.83
C ARG A 641 -14.58 -38.41 -9.66
N GLY A 642 -14.90 -37.18 -9.27
CA GLY A 642 -14.48 -35.97 -9.96
C GLY A 642 -15.29 -35.58 -11.19
N VAL A 643 -16.52 -36.07 -11.28
CA VAL A 643 -17.44 -35.68 -12.36
C VAL A 643 -18.21 -34.43 -11.95
N TRP A 644 -18.07 -33.37 -12.74
CA TRP A 644 -18.81 -32.12 -12.53
C TRP A 644 -20.29 -32.28 -12.86
N GLY A 645 -21.12 -31.67 -12.02
CA GLY A 645 -22.56 -31.52 -12.23
C GLY A 645 -23.02 -30.10 -11.96
N VAL A 646 -24.20 -29.78 -12.49
CA VAL A 646 -24.82 -28.46 -12.43
C VAL A 646 -26.28 -28.61 -12.07
N ALA A 647 -26.73 -27.85 -11.07
CA ALA A 647 -28.13 -27.71 -10.70
C ALA A 647 -28.59 -26.26 -10.95
N LEU A 648 -29.83 -26.11 -11.41
CA LEU A 648 -30.46 -24.83 -11.72
C LEU A 648 -31.84 -24.74 -11.10
N ALA A 649 -32.15 -23.60 -10.48
CA ALA A 649 -33.50 -23.29 -10.00
C ALA A 649 -34.19 -22.40 -11.02
N ALA A 650 -35.21 -22.92 -11.71
CA ALA A 650 -35.93 -22.18 -12.73
C ALA A 650 -36.88 -21.15 -12.10
N GLU A 651 -37.04 -20.00 -12.76
CA GLU A 651 -38.02 -18.99 -12.33
C GLU A 651 -39.47 -19.48 -12.44
N THR A 652 -40.43 -18.68 -11.98
CA THR A 652 -41.88 -18.88 -12.18
C THR A 652 -42.39 -20.27 -11.78
N THR A 653 -41.77 -20.87 -10.76
CA THR A 653 -42.15 -22.16 -10.16
C THR A 653 -41.98 -23.38 -11.07
N TYR A 654 -41.10 -23.31 -12.08
CA TYR A 654 -40.79 -24.44 -12.96
C TYR A 654 -39.84 -25.48 -12.34
N GLY A 655 -39.48 -25.35 -11.05
CA GLY A 655 -38.75 -26.38 -10.31
C GLY A 655 -37.24 -26.38 -10.56
N VAL A 656 -36.63 -27.57 -10.58
CA VAL A 656 -35.18 -27.74 -10.63
C VAL A 656 -34.75 -28.55 -11.84
N TYR A 657 -33.70 -28.09 -12.52
CA TYR A 657 -33.01 -28.81 -13.57
C TYR A 657 -31.64 -29.28 -13.07
N LEU A 658 -31.25 -30.49 -13.46
CA LEU A 658 -30.01 -31.12 -13.03
C LEU A 658 -29.29 -31.72 -14.24
N SER A 659 -27.97 -31.52 -14.29
CA SER A 659 -27.07 -32.21 -15.20
C SER A 659 -25.94 -32.83 -14.40
N THR A 660 -25.69 -34.12 -14.59
CA THR A 660 -24.54 -34.84 -14.01
C THR A 660 -23.38 -35.01 -15.00
N ALA A 661 -23.43 -34.33 -16.15
CA ALA A 661 -22.42 -34.38 -17.22
C ALA A 661 -21.85 -32.99 -17.55
N GLY A 662 -21.43 -32.24 -16.52
CA GLY A 662 -20.73 -30.96 -16.67
C GLY A 662 -21.59 -29.78 -17.15
N GLY A 663 -22.92 -29.93 -17.15
CA GLY A 663 -23.85 -28.87 -17.54
C GLY A 663 -23.74 -28.50 -19.02
N ARG A 664 -23.40 -29.46 -19.88
CA ARG A 664 -23.34 -29.22 -21.32
C ARG A 664 -24.76 -29.11 -21.90
N GLN A 665 -24.90 -28.46 -23.04
CA GLN A 665 -26.19 -28.38 -23.73
C GLN A 665 -26.75 -29.79 -23.99
N GLY A 666 -28.04 -29.99 -23.70
CA GLY A 666 -28.72 -31.27 -23.87
C GLY A 666 -28.49 -32.30 -22.76
N THR A 667 -27.72 -31.99 -21.71
CA THR A 667 -27.52 -32.91 -20.57
C THR A 667 -28.42 -32.62 -19.37
N PHE A 668 -29.20 -31.55 -19.41
CA PHE A 668 -30.10 -31.18 -18.32
C PHE A 668 -31.39 -32.01 -18.36
N ALA A 669 -31.79 -32.50 -17.19
CA ALA A 669 -33.07 -33.14 -16.95
C ALA A 669 -33.86 -32.34 -15.91
N HIS A 670 -35.18 -32.24 -16.09
CA HIS A 670 -36.08 -31.71 -15.07
C HIS A 670 -36.25 -32.74 -13.96
N VAL A 671 -35.96 -32.37 -12.71
CA VAL A 671 -35.92 -33.29 -11.56
C VAL A 671 -36.99 -33.00 -10.50
N GLY A 672 -38.03 -32.24 -10.83
CA GLY A 672 -39.20 -32.03 -9.96
C GLY A 672 -39.28 -30.64 -9.33
N LEU A 673 -40.03 -30.54 -8.22
CA LEU A 673 -40.41 -29.29 -7.53
C LEU A 673 -41.25 -28.31 -8.39
N ASN A 674 -42.05 -28.84 -9.34
CA ASN A 674 -43.02 -28.04 -10.09
C ASN A 674 -44.04 -27.37 -9.15
N GLY A 675 -44.33 -26.09 -9.39
CA GLY A 675 -45.23 -25.29 -8.57
C GLY A 675 -44.62 -24.82 -7.24
N VAL A 676 -43.31 -25.04 -7.02
CA VAL A 676 -42.56 -24.53 -5.87
C VAL A 676 -41.69 -23.36 -6.33
N ASP A 677 -41.73 -22.24 -5.60
CA ASP A 677 -40.89 -21.07 -5.89
C ASP A 677 -39.45 -21.36 -5.40
N THR A 678 -38.59 -21.87 -6.28
CA THR A 678 -37.21 -22.26 -5.96
C THR A 678 -36.29 -21.06 -6.13
N ARG A 679 -35.60 -20.65 -5.04
CA ARG A 679 -34.86 -19.37 -4.98
C ARG A 679 -33.37 -19.52 -4.77
N ALA A 680 -32.95 -20.48 -3.94
CA ALA A 680 -31.56 -20.66 -3.58
C ALA A 680 -31.18 -22.13 -3.71
N LEU A 681 -30.00 -22.40 -4.25
CA LEU A 681 -29.39 -23.73 -4.29
C LEU A 681 -28.12 -23.75 -3.43
N SER A 682 -27.94 -24.81 -2.65
CA SER A 682 -26.70 -25.04 -1.92
C SER A 682 -26.37 -26.52 -1.92
N VAL A 683 -25.09 -26.84 -1.83
CA VAL A 683 -24.60 -28.23 -1.90
C VAL A 683 -23.90 -28.55 -0.59
N GLN A 684 -24.40 -29.59 0.07
CA GLN A 684 -23.77 -30.16 1.25
C GLN A 684 -22.97 -31.39 0.83
N LEU A 685 -21.69 -31.43 1.22
CA LEU A 685 -20.86 -32.62 1.13
C LEU A 685 -20.89 -33.32 2.50
N ASP A 686 -21.35 -34.57 2.54
CA ASP A 686 -21.39 -35.38 3.76
C ASP A 686 -20.69 -36.72 3.48
N GLY A 687 -19.40 -36.77 3.81
CA GLY A 687 -18.53 -37.88 3.40
C GLY A 687 -18.56 -38.10 1.88
N PRO A 688 -18.93 -39.30 1.38
CA PRO A 688 -19.04 -39.55 -0.06
C PRO A 688 -20.28 -38.90 -0.66
N ASP A 689 -21.33 -38.63 0.12
CA ASP A 689 -22.61 -38.15 -0.37
C ASP A 689 -22.54 -36.69 -0.83
N THR A 690 -23.29 -36.37 -1.89
CA THR A 690 -23.53 -35.01 -2.36
C THR A 690 -25.03 -34.74 -2.26
N ILE A 691 -25.40 -33.79 -1.41
CA ILE A 691 -26.80 -33.47 -1.12
C ILE A 691 -27.10 -32.07 -1.65
N LEU A 692 -28.08 -31.97 -2.55
CA LEU A 692 -28.58 -30.69 -3.05
C LEU A 692 -29.70 -30.19 -2.16
N TRP A 693 -29.55 -28.96 -1.67
CA TRP A 693 -30.56 -28.25 -0.91
C TRP A 693 -31.18 -27.13 -1.76
N VAL A 694 -32.48 -26.95 -1.62
CA VAL A 694 -33.27 -25.94 -2.33
C VAL A 694 -34.01 -25.09 -1.30
N GLY A 695 -33.64 -23.81 -1.21
CA GLY A 695 -34.39 -22.79 -0.48
C GLY A 695 -35.60 -22.31 -1.28
N THR A 696 -36.75 -22.19 -0.61
CA THR A 696 -38.01 -21.81 -1.25
C THR A 696 -38.48 -20.39 -0.90
N GLY A 697 -39.18 -19.77 -1.83
CA GLY A 697 -39.84 -18.48 -1.68
C GLY A 697 -41.28 -18.59 -1.18
N THR A 698 -41.76 -17.51 -0.55
CA THR A 698 -43.17 -17.26 -0.27
C THR A 698 -43.60 -15.93 -0.87
N THR A 699 -44.75 -15.91 -1.55
CA THR A 699 -45.35 -14.68 -2.07
C THR A 699 -46.09 -13.88 -0.99
N ASP A 700 -46.50 -14.54 0.11
CA ASP A 700 -47.11 -13.90 1.27
C ASP A 700 -46.06 -13.76 2.39
N PRO A 701 -45.57 -12.53 2.68
CA PRO A 701 -44.56 -12.28 3.71
C PRO A 701 -45.06 -12.52 5.13
N ARG A 702 -46.36 -12.80 5.34
CA ARG A 702 -46.95 -13.13 6.65
C ARG A 702 -46.96 -14.62 6.93
N LYS A 703 -46.75 -15.45 5.90
CA LYS A 703 -46.71 -16.91 6.04
C LYS A 703 -45.28 -17.39 6.28
N PRO A 704 -45.10 -18.47 7.05
CA PRO A 704 -43.78 -19.03 7.30
C PRO A 704 -43.11 -19.55 6.02
N GLY A 705 -43.87 -19.89 4.97
CA GLY A 705 -43.32 -20.54 3.76
C GLY A 705 -43.05 -22.04 3.99
N LYS A 706 -42.50 -22.72 2.98
CA LYS A 706 -42.18 -24.16 3.05
C LYS A 706 -40.74 -24.44 3.51
N GLY A 707 -39.91 -23.41 3.65
CA GLY A 707 -38.52 -23.57 4.03
C GLY A 707 -37.69 -24.17 2.92
N CYS A 708 -37.25 -25.41 3.10
CA CYS A 708 -36.27 -26.03 2.23
C CYS A 708 -36.68 -27.43 1.78
N TYR A 709 -36.12 -27.87 0.66
CA TYR A 709 -36.12 -29.27 0.22
C TYR A 709 -34.68 -29.76 0.12
N ARG A 710 -34.44 -31.05 0.28
CA ARG A 710 -33.14 -31.67 0.00
C ARG A 710 -33.27 -32.96 -0.79
N ALA A 711 -32.28 -33.30 -1.59
CA ALA A 711 -32.21 -34.57 -2.29
C ALA A 711 -30.75 -35.03 -2.40
N ARG A 712 -30.50 -36.33 -2.25
CA ARG A 712 -29.19 -36.89 -2.56
C ARG A 712 -29.02 -36.98 -4.08
N LEU A 713 -27.84 -36.56 -4.56
CA LEU A 713 -27.48 -36.61 -5.97
C LEU A 713 -26.81 -37.95 -6.31
N PHE A 714 -26.70 -38.24 -7.61
CA PHE A 714 -26.08 -39.45 -8.17
C PHE A 714 -26.79 -40.78 -7.81
N GLU A 715 -28.01 -40.71 -7.27
CA GLU A 715 -28.93 -41.85 -7.20
C GLU A 715 -29.65 -42.05 -8.55
N ALA A 716 -30.27 -43.23 -8.74
CA ALA A 716 -31.00 -43.55 -9.98
C ALA A 716 -32.17 -42.57 -10.25
N ASP A 717 -32.82 -42.09 -9.18
CA ASP A 717 -33.88 -41.09 -9.22
C ASP A 717 -33.62 -40.01 -8.16
N VAL A 718 -33.87 -38.75 -8.49
CA VAL A 718 -33.80 -37.64 -7.51
C VAL A 718 -35.05 -37.67 -6.63
N ARG A 719 -34.86 -37.97 -5.33
CA ARG A 719 -35.95 -38.03 -4.34
C ARG A 719 -35.90 -36.83 -3.40
N TRP A 720 -36.85 -35.91 -3.58
CA TRP A 720 -36.98 -34.73 -2.72
C TRP A 720 -37.57 -35.07 -1.35
N GLN A 721 -36.84 -34.71 -0.31
CA GLN A 721 -37.30 -34.67 1.07
C GLN A 721 -37.66 -33.23 1.44
N GLU A 722 -38.87 -33.03 1.95
CA GLU A 722 -39.28 -31.73 2.50
C GLU A 722 -38.64 -31.51 3.88
N MET A 723 -38.02 -30.35 4.05
CA MET A 723 -37.35 -29.91 5.28
C MET A 723 -38.05 -28.67 5.83
N SER A 724 -39.35 -28.78 6.12
CA SER A 724 -40.21 -27.68 6.58
C SER A 724 -40.48 -27.67 8.09
N ALA A 725 -40.15 -28.77 8.79
CA ALA A 725 -40.36 -28.89 10.24
C ALA A 725 -39.63 -27.76 10.99
N GLY A 726 -40.38 -26.99 11.80
CA GLY A 726 -39.84 -25.87 12.58
C GLY A 726 -39.59 -24.58 11.79
N TRP A 727 -39.87 -24.55 10.47
CA TRP A 727 -39.58 -23.37 9.65
C TRP A 727 -40.53 -22.20 9.93
N THR A 728 -39.96 -21.02 10.18
CA THR A 728 -40.70 -19.76 10.43
C THR A 728 -40.14 -18.59 9.64
N GLY A 729 -39.16 -18.83 8.75
CA GLY A 729 -38.32 -17.79 8.15
C GLY A 729 -38.95 -16.98 7.01
N GLY A 730 -40.08 -17.42 6.45
CA GLY A 730 -40.62 -16.88 5.20
C GLY A 730 -39.82 -17.43 4.01
N THR A 731 -39.42 -16.56 3.07
CA THR A 731 -38.51 -16.92 1.99
C THR A 731 -37.13 -17.27 2.53
N CYS A 732 -36.57 -18.37 2.05
CA CYS A 732 -35.16 -18.73 2.24
C CYS A 732 -34.32 -18.10 1.12
N TRP A 733 -33.42 -17.19 1.47
CA TRP A 733 -32.57 -16.44 0.52
C TRP A 733 -31.21 -17.09 0.27
N GLY A 734 -30.76 -17.96 1.18
CA GLY A 734 -29.47 -18.62 1.07
C GLY A 734 -29.28 -19.67 2.16
N LEU A 735 -28.44 -20.67 1.88
CA LEU A 735 -28.10 -21.74 2.80
C LEU A 735 -26.61 -22.02 2.75
N ASP A 736 -26.01 -22.27 3.92
CA ASP A 736 -24.66 -22.81 4.00
C ASP A 736 -24.52 -23.76 5.20
N PHE A 737 -23.43 -24.53 5.22
CA PHE A 737 -23.24 -25.65 6.14
C PHE A 737 -21.90 -25.54 6.87
N VAL A 738 -21.92 -25.68 8.19
CA VAL A 738 -20.72 -25.76 9.03
C VAL A 738 -20.92 -26.86 10.05
N ASP A 739 -19.97 -27.80 10.13
CA ASP A 739 -19.92 -28.88 11.13
C ASP A 739 -21.25 -29.64 11.31
N GLY A 740 -21.88 -30.05 10.20
CA GLY A 740 -23.15 -30.79 10.22
C GLY A 740 -24.38 -29.96 10.55
N THR A 741 -24.25 -28.63 10.70
CA THR A 741 -25.35 -27.70 10.90
C THR A 741 -25.61 -26.90 9.63
N ALA A 742 -26.87 -26.87 9.18
CA ALA A 742 -27.33 -25.99 8.12
C ALA A 742 -27.77 -24.65 8.72
N TYR A 743 -27.33 -23.55 8.12
CA TYR A 743 -27.76 -22.21 8.46
C TYR A 743 -28.49 -21.57 7.27
N ALA A 744 -29.67 -21.01 7.49
CA ALA A 744 -30.50 -20.43 6.45
C ALA A 744 -30.74 -18.94 6.66
N ALA A 745 -30.37 -18.14 5.66
CA ALA A 745 -30.73 -16.73 5.56
C ALA A 745 -32.23 -16.62 5.22
N SER A 746 -32.99 -15.87 6.02
CA SER A 746 -34.44 -15.80 5.88
C SER A 746 -34.99 -14.38 5.81
N GLN A 747 -36.19 -14.26 5.25
CA GLN A 747 -36.89 -12.99 5.06
C GLN A 747 -37.31 -12.32 6.38
N SER A 748 -37.66 -13.07 7.42
CA SER A 748 -38.18 -12.50 8.68
C SER A 748 -37.85 -13.29 9.95
N GLY A 749 -37.28 -14.48 9.84
CA GLY A 749 -36.88 -15.31 10.99
C GLY A 749 -35.43 -15.15 11.42
N GLY A 750 -34.66 -14.25 10.79
CA GLY A 750 -33.22 -14.10 11.03
C GLY A 750 -32.44 -15.23 10.36
N VAL A 751 -31.45 -15.79 11.06
CA VAL A 751 -30.73 -16.99 10.62
C VAL A 751 -31.27 -18.20 11.36
N LEU A 752 -31.98 -19.07 10.64
CA LEU A 752 -32.47 -20.33 11.20
C LEU A 752 -31.38 -21.39 11.10
N GLN A 753 -31.32 -22.30 12.07
CA GLN A 753 -30.35 -23.39 12.10
C GLN A 753 -31.06 -24.76 12.11
N LEU A 754 -30.41 -25.77 11.55
CA LEU A 754 -30.89 -27.16 11.55
C LEU A 754 -29.71 -28.11 11.64
N ASP A 755 -29.72 -29.00 12.63
CA ASP A 755 -28.74 -30.10 12.71
C ASP A 755 -29.07 -31.14 11.63
N THR A 756 -28.21 -31.24 10.62
CA THR A 756 -28.42 -32.13 9.47
C THR A 756 -28.17 -33.60 9.81
N THR A 757 -27.49 -33.86 10.93
CA THR A 757 -27.12 -35.20 11.41
C THR A 757 -28.17 -35.80 12.36
N ALA A 758 -29.11 -34.98 12.84
CA ALA A 758 -30.20 -35.41 13.70
C ALA A 758 -31.10 -36.44 13.00
N ALA A 759 -31.61 -37.41 13.76
CA ALA A 759 -32.52 -38.44 13.24
C ALA A 759 -33.84 -37.85 12.68
N THR A 760 -34.29 -36.76 13.28
CA THR A 760 -35.44 -35.96 12.83
C THR A 760 -35.02 -34.48 12.79
N PRO A 761 -34.40 -34.02 11.70
CA PRO A 761 -33.94 -32.65 11.59
C PRO A 761 -35.12 -31.68 11.61
N GLN A 762 -34.99 -30.60 12.39
CA GLN A 762 -35.96 -29.52 12.47
C GLN A 762 -35.24 -28.18 12.51
N TRP A 763 -35.87 -27.16 11.94
CA TRP A 763 -35.38 -25.79 11.99
C TRP A 763 -35.64 -25.16 13.34
N GLU A 764 -34.66 -24.45 13.85
CA GLU A 764 -34.74 -23.67 15.08
C GLU A 764 -34.61 -22.19 14.74
N SER A 765 -35.53 -21.40 15.30
CA SER A 765 -35.49 -19.95 15.19
C SER A 765 -34.55 -19.36 16.23
N PRO A 766 -33.74 -18.34 15.89
CA PRO A 766 -32.93 -17.66 16.88
C PRO A 766 -33.81 -16.88 17.85
N SER A 767 -33.34 -16.72 19.09
CA SER A 767 -33.94 -15.81 20.06
C SER A 767 -33.92 -14.37 19.54
N VAL A 768 -34.94 -13.55 19.82
CA VAL A 768 -34.94 -12.11 19.48
C VAL A 768 -33.78 -11.34 20.13
N ASN A 769 -33.18 -11.90 21.19
CA ASN A 769 -31.99 -11.36 21.86
C ASN A 769 -30.68 -11.95 21.33
N CYS A 770 -30.70 -12.65 20.19
CA CYS A 770 -29.50 -13.28 19.62
C CYS A 770 -28.47 -12.25 19.14
N GLY A 771 -28.85 -10.98 18.95
CA GLY A 771 -27.97 -9.92 18.46
C GLY A 771 -28.11 -9.62 16.97
N LEU A 772 -28.93 -10.37 16.23
CA LEU A 772 -29.33 -9.99 14.88
C LEU A 772 -30.30 -8.79 14.90
N PRO A 773 -30.28 -7.92 13.87
CA PRO A 773 -31.14 -6.74 13.83
C PRO A 773 -32.62 -7.10 13.73
N LEU A 774 -33.42 -6.46 14.57
CA LEU A 774 -34.87 -6.60 14.58
C LEU A 774 -35.51 -5.50 13.73
N ARG A 775 -36.45 -5.89 12.85
CA ARG A 775 -37.33 -4.96 12.14
C ARG A 775 -38.44 -4.46 13.06
N ASP A 776 -38.93 -5.35 13.92
CA ASP A 776 -39.92 -5.07 14.97
C ASP A 776 -39.74 -6.01 16.16
N ARG A 777 -40.66 -5.98 17.15
CA ARG A 777 -40.52 -6.74 18.40
C ARG A 777 -40.40 -8.26 18.23
N THR A 778 -40.84 -8.83 17.11
CA THR A 778 -40.87 -10.28 16.91
C THR A 778 -40.23 -10.75 15.60
N ARG A 779 -39.92 -9.83 14.67
CA ARG A 779 -39.38 -10.16 13.35
C ARG A 779 -38.04 -9.50 13.12
N PHE A 780 -37.11 -10.28 12.56
CA PHE A 780 -35.80 -9.80 12.16
C PHE A 780 -35.87 -8.97 10.88
N GLU A 781 -34.86 -8.12 10.68
CA GLU A 781 -34.55 -7.59 9.36
C GLU A 781 -34.21 -8.76 8.41
N PRO A 782 -34.51 -8.63 7.10
CA PRO A 782 -34.19 -9.69 6.15
C PRO A 782 -32.69 -9.99 6.11
N VAL A 783 -32.34 -11.26 6.32
CA VAL A 783 -31.00 -11.77 6.04
C VAL A 783 -30.98 -12.20 4.58
N ARG A 784 -30.12 -11.58 3.78
CA ARG A 784 -30.07 -11.74 2.32
C ARG A 784 -29.05 -12.77 1.87
N THR A 785 -28.00 -12.97 2.66
CA THR A 785 -26.88 -13.84 2.31
C THR A 785 -26.30 -14.46 3.58
N ILE A 786 -25.73 -15.65 3.44
CA ILE A 786 -25.06 -16.38 4.51
C ILE A 786 -23.89 -17.15 3.91
N ALA A 787 -22.79 -17.23 4.66
CA ALA A 787 -21.64 -18.04 4.30
C ALA A 787 -21.02 -18.70 5.54
N GLY A 788 -20.59 -19.94 5.36
CA GLY A 788 -19.91 -20.79 6.34
C GLY A 788 -18.44 -21.01 5.99
N GLY A 789 -17.62 -21.17 7.02
CA GLY A 789 -16.18 -21.39 6.91
C GLY A 789 -15.61 -21.66 8.31
N SER A 790 -14.56 -20.94 8.70
CA SER A 790 -14.07 -20.89 10.10
C SER A 790 -15.13 -20.34 11.08
N HIS A 791 -16.06 -19.55 10.57
CA HIS A 791 -17.16 -18.92 11.28
C HIS A 791 -18.43 -18.98 10.41
N VAL A 792 -19.55 -18.46 10.90
CA VAL A 792 -20.75 -18.24 10.10
C VAL A 792 -21.03 -16.74 10.05
N PHE A 793 -21.14 -16.21 8.83
CA PHE A 793 -21.44 -14.81 8.58
C PHE A 793 -22.77 -14.64 7.87
N ALA A 794 -23.52 -13.62 8.27
CA ALA A 794 -24.81 -13.25 7.71
C ALA A 794 -24.80 -11.78 7.27
N GLY A 795 -25.40 -11.49 6.11
CA GLY A 795 -25.44 -10.16 5.52
C GLY A 795 -26.86 -9.74 5.16
N GLY A 796 -27.14 -8.44 5.23
CA GLY A 796 -28.42 -7.87 4.82
C GLY A 796 -28.43 -6.34 4.94
N ASN A 797 -29.62 -5.76 5.06
CA ASN A 797 -29.83 -4.30 5.06
C ASN A 797 -29.05 -3.57 6.17
N ARG A 798 -28.77 -4.24 7.28
CA ARG A 798 -28.07 -3.70 8.47
C ARG A 798 -26.62 -4.16 8.56
N GLY A 799 -26.02 -4.55 7.43
CA GLY A 799 -24.61 -4.92 7.36
C GLY A 799 -24.33 -6.37 7.74
N THR A 800 -23.05 -6.64 7.98
CA THR A 800 -22.53 -7.98 8.25
C THR A 800 -22.52 -8.34 9.73
N HIS A 801 -22.95 -9.57 10.05
CA HIS A 801 -22.99 -10.13 11.41
C HIS A 801 -22.28 -11.48 11.44
N VAL A 802 -21.54 -11.75 12.52
CA VAL A 802 -20.83 -13.01 12.75
C VAL A 802 -21.46 -13.78 13.92
N LEU A 803 -21.56 -15.09 13.79
CA LEU A 803 -21.93 -15.99 14.89
C LEU A 803 -20.75 -16.09 15.86
N ALA A 804 -20.80 -15.35 16.97
CA ALA A 804 -19.72 -15.27 17.95
C ALA A 804 -19.75 -16.43 18.96
N ALA A 805 -20.91 -17.01 19.18
CA ALA A 805 -21.13 -18.22 19.98
C ALA A 805 -22.45 -18.88 19.54
N PRO A 806 -22.74 -20.14 19.89
CA PRO A 806 -24.01 -20.79 19.54
C PRO A 806 -25.22 -19.92 19.91
N GLY A 807 -26.02 -19.56 18.92
CA GLY A 807 -27.20 -18.69 19.07
C GLY A 807 -26.93 -17.21 19.38
N ARG A 808 -25.67 -16.74 19.36
CA ARG A 808 -25.29 -15.35 19.65
C ARG A 808 -24.48 -14.72 18.52
N TRP A 809 -25.06 -13.71 17.90
CA TRP A 809 -24.53 -12.91 16.81
C TRP A 809 -23.96 -11.58 17.33
N ARG A 810 -22.98 -11.05 16.61
CA ARG A 810 -22.38 -9.74 16.83
C ARG A 810 -22.24 -9.01 15.50
N SER A 811 -22.42 -7.69 15.49
CA SER A 811 -22.05 -6.86 14.34
C SER A 811 -20.56 -7.05 14.03
N ALA A 812 -20.23 -7.26 12.77
CA ALA A 812 -18.86 -7.43 12.30
C ALA A 812 -18.40 -6.25 11.43
N ALA A 813 -19.24 -5.23 11.22
CA ALA A 813 -18.99 -4.19 10.23
C ALA A 813 -19.39 -2.80 10.72
N ASP A 814 -19.08 -2.48 11.98
CA ASP A 814 -19.39 -1.18 12.55
C ASP A 814 -18.46 -0.09 11.97
N THR A 815 -19.03 1.05 11.58
CA THR A 815 -18.28 2.25 11.23
C THR A 815 -17.77 3.00 12.48
N GLU A 816 -18.34 2.71 13.65
CA GLU A 816 -17.89 3.22 14.94
C GLU A 816 -17.42 2.07 15.84
N LEU A 817 -16.13 2.08 16.22
CA LEU A 817 -15.50 1.02 17.02
C LEU A 817 -14.99 1.59 18.34
N ARG A 818 -15.08 0.82 19.44
CA ARG A 818 -14.65 1.30 20.77
C ARG A 818 -13.24 0.90 21.18
N GLN A 819 -12.73 -0.22 20.67
CA GLN A 819 -11.54 -0.86 21.25
C GLN A 819 -10.38 -0.99 20.29
N LEU A 820 -10.65 -1.35 19.03
CA LEU A 820 -9.64 -1.84 18.11
C LEU A 820 -10.01 -1.48 16.68
N VAL A 821 -9.03 -0.97 15.93
CA VAL A 821 -9.03 -0.92 14.47
C VAL A 821 -7.88 -1.78 13.99
N THR A 822 -8.19 -2.80 13.20
CA THR A 822 -7.20 -3.67 12.57
C THR A 822 -6.97 -3.25 11.11
N ILE A 823 -5.78 -3.58 10.62
CA ILE A 823 -5.35 -3.42 9.23
C ILE A 823 -4.51 -4.63 8.82
N PRO A 824 -4.49 -5.00 7.53
CA PRO A 824 -3.59 -6.02 7.02
C PRO A 824 -2.12 -5.66 7.26
N PRO A 825 -1.20 -6.65 7.34
CA PRO A 825 0.21 -6.40 7.60
C PRO A 825 0.94 -5.52 6.57
N THR A 826 0.34 -5.33 5.39
CA THR A 826 0.87 -4.53 4.27
C THR A 826 0.26 -3.13 4.19
N TRP A 827 -0.72 -2.83 5.03
CA TRP A 827 -1.42 -1.53 5.05
C TRP A 827 -0.86 -0.63 6.15
N LEU A 828 -1.21 0.66 6.06
CA LEU A 828 -0.89 1.68 7.06
C LEU A 828 -2.14 2.45 7.50
N LEU A 829 -2.15 2.88 8.75
CA LEU A 829 -3.16 3.80 9.25
C LEU A 829 -2.79 5.25 8.90
N VAL A 830 -3.83 6.03 8.62
CA VAL A 830 -3.74 7.47 8.38
C VAL A 830 -4.81 8.15 9.21
N SER A 831 -4.42 9.21 9.91
CA SER A 831 -5.34 10.08 10.64
C SER A 831 -6.39 10.68 9.69
N GLY A 832 -7.66 10.44 10.02
CA GLY A 832 -8.79 11.13 9.44
C GLY A 832 -9.17 12.39 10.24
N GLU A 833 -10.31 12.98 9.92
CA GLU A 833 -10.79 14.16 10.65
C GLU A 833 -11.31 13.79 12.05
N HIS A 834 -10.53 14.12 13.08
CA HIS A 834 -10.87 13.83 14.48
C HIS A 834 -12.00 14.74 14.99
N ASP A 835 -12.87 14.19 15.85
CA ASP A 835 -13.97 14.88 16.53
C ASP A 835 -13.73 14.84 18.04
N ILE A 836 -12.90 15.76 18.53
CA ILE A 836 -12.52 15.82 19.94
C ILE A 836 -13.22 16.98 20.63
N GLU A 837 -14.09 16.64 21.57
CA GLU A 837 -14.71 17.60 22.47
C GLU A 837 -13.76 17.87 23.64
N VAL A 838 -13.20 19.09 23.74
CA VAL A 838 -12.37 19.48 24.89
C VAL A 838 -13.17 20.36 25.82
N VAL A 839 -13.25 19.97 27.09
CA VAL A 839 -14.03 20.68 28.13
C VAL A 839 -13.22 20.85 29.41
N THR A 840 -13.54 21.88 30.20
CA THR A 840 -12.98 22.05 31.55
C THR A 840 -13.64 21.07 32.53
N GLU A 841 -12.95 20.70 33.61
CA GLU A 841 -13.47 19.82 34.67
C GLU A 841 -14.80 20.25 35.32
N ASP A 842 -15.20 21.52 35.18
CA ASP A 842 -16.48 22.04 35.69
C ASP A 842 -17.62 22.01 34.67
N ALA A 843 -17.36 21.58 33.44
CA ALA A 843 -18.37 21.50 32.39
C ALA A 843 -19.26 20.25 32.60
N PRO A 844 -20.59 20.39 32.50
CA PRO A 844 -21.54 19.31 32.79
C PRO A 844 -21.46 18.09 31.86
#